data_AF-A0A9D6ITP8-F1
#
_entry.id   AF-A0A9D6ITP8-F1
#
_cell.length_a   1.000
_cell.length_b   1.000
_cell.length_c   1.000
_cell.angle_alpha   90.00
_cell.angle_beta   90.00
_cell.angle_gamma   90.00
#
_symmetry.space_group_name_H-M   'P 1'
#
loop_
_entity.id
_entity.type
_entity.pdbx_description
1 polymer ?
#
loop_
_entity_poly.entity_id
_entity_poly.type
_entity_poly.pdbx_seq_one_letter_code
_entity_poly.pdbx_strand_id
1 'polypeptide(L)'
;MSEPVIRMKRVSPGALTLKRKSFFRPVACFLIQSLIFFGTVFPTPVDVPEPWQELMQAAGPVPAEASQVKKVQSQTAAIADNTLTVQQTITAVAMDKTALLMTVETSELHDSSVQQSLRKDGGEGLGMFSVNFEDAATINIERVRDDPLALVAADLQTNAVEFNNGFRVQTGMTTFSETTYSKNIAILDINASTAAPFYTTRSIEWFADENEAWKFRMTFDTTTPGAHKLVITRSGLTQANQNTSAASITLFWQVLEFLTDTTVTTGILDMAASASSATATVSPTVNAAKSFLMYTYSIGEAAAGREALTEIRGKLDAGGSQVAFNRVGTGTGDTGGSIAWYVVELKDEGKVQRGSFQYGATVYSTTATLSPVFDPERSFAITSASAGTTTGSAQTINMHSTLVRAVVSNESTATFTRRNDADVAELAADVNWQVVEFAPFNVTSPVGNESWQVGTTQNITWTSSSSSKLTTLKLEWNDGSGWATATDVYGSSGAAVTPGSLSFAWKVPSPATEKETDVLVKITNNNASYGYTDQSNANFTIISRVQIIEPNGTELWYVGDTTRKIKWYYWGTNTGNISLEYSIDAPHATWTAVSGATNIAEDTGGSLGYGEYVWDPIPKEASGKTTQVRIKSVTYPTEVVDPSNANFEVRGKITINDPPFESNPDWPTGYLRNIKWTLDATTATVDIHYSMDGGNNFTLIQSDVDADNLTLNVDGTYPWTPPLTQTSNLAKIKVIDSDDADVLDITATFKIIPSLRMIAPDSGAEVWRVNDTQNDIRTLGGGTSFTNVDIYYCTNRSASPIASRNY
;
A
#
# COMPACT_ATOMS: atom_id res chain seq x y z
N MET A 1 32.80 16.87 41.02
CA MET A 1 34.19 16.36 41.04
C MET A 1 34.33 15.33 39.92
N SER A 2 35.31 15.59 39.04
CA SER A 2 35.96 14.71 38.04
C SER A 2 35.12 13.94 37.00
N GLU A 3 35.04 14.53 35.79
CA GLU A 3 34.96 13.82 34.50
C GLU A 3 36.25 13.03 34.22
N PRO A 4 36.21 11.99 33.36
CA PRO A 4 37.38 11.52 32.62
C PRO A 4 37.27 11.75 31.11
N VAL A 5 38.30 12.41 30.60
CA VAL A 5 38.63 12.68 29.20
C VAL A 5 39.10 11.42 28.48
N ILE A 6 38.53 11.10 27.31
CA ILE A 6 39.03 10.07 26.38
C ILE A 6 39.98 10.73 25.36
N ARG A 7 41.27 10.38 25.39
CA ARG A 7 42.26 10.73 24.35
C ARG A 7 42.41 9.58 23.36
N MET A 8 42.09 9.83 22.09
CA MET A 8 42.40 8.94 20.97
C MET A 8 43.89 9.08 20.58
N LYS A 9 44.56 7.94 20.35
CA LYS A 9 45.90 7.89 19.76
C LYS A 9 45.88 7.04 18.49
N ARG A 10 46.30 7.68 17.39
CA ARG A 10 46.42 7.16 16.02
C ARG A 10 47.67 6.30 15.89
N VAL A 11 47.57 5.10 15.33
CA VAL A 11 48.71 4.34 14.78
C VAL A 11 48.25 3.65 13.48
N SER A 12 49.00 3.87 12.41
CA SER A 12 48.86 3.26 11.09
C SER A 12 50.05 2.30 10.82
N PRO A 13 50.13 1.61 9.66
CA PRO A 13 49.75 0.22 9.49
C PRO A 13 50.97 -0.71 9.30
N GLY A 14 50.93 -1.90 9.89
CA GLY A 14 51.96 -2.93 9.74
C GLY A 14 51.36 -4.25 9.28
N ALA A 15 51.72 -4.66 8.06
CA ALA A 15 51.31 -5.90 7.44
C ALA A 15 51.74 -7.12 8.26
N LEU A 16 50.81 -8.06 8.46
CA LEU A 16 51.17 -9.44 8.82
C LEU A 16 50.27 -10.42 8.07
N THR A 17 50.89 -11.08 7.10
CA THR A 17 50.35 -12.17 6.30
C THR A 17 50.21 -13.41 7.19
N LEU A 18 48.99 -13.95 7.31
CA LEU A 18 48.76 -15.26 7.93
C LEU A 18 47.86 -16.10 7.02
N LYS A 19 48.41 -17.24 6.62
CA LYS A 19 47.84 -18.25 5.72
C LYS A 19 46.54 -18.82 6.29
N ARG A 20 45.48 -18.79 5.48
CA ARG A 20 44.21 -19.50 5.72
C ARG A 20 44.46 -21.00 5.91
N LYS A 21 44.05 -21.53 7.06
CA LYS A 21 43.53 -22.89 7.19
C LYS A 21 42.05 -22.78 7.56
N SER A 22 41.30 -23.65 6.91
CA SER A 22 39.85 -23.76 6.78
C SER A 22 39.09 -24.01 8.10
N PHE A 23 37.77 -23.78 7.98
CA PHE A 23 36.65 -24.04 8.89
C PHE A 23 36.13 -22.83 9.69
N PHE A 24 34.95 -22.31 9.31
CA PHE A 24 33.81 -22.09 10.21
C PHE A 24 32.52 -21.75 9.42
N ARG A 25 31.44 -22.47 9.75
CA ARG A 25 30.03 -22.04 9.62
C ARG A 25 29.76 -20.90 10.62
N PRO A 26 28.79 -20.00 10.41
CA PRO A 26 28.24 -19.22 11.51
C PRO A 26 26.93 -19.84 12.02
N VAL A 27 26.98 -20.31 13.26
CA VAL A 27 25.82 -20.35 14.17
C VAL A 27 25.87 -19.03 14.94
N ALA A 28 24.77 -18.28 14.94
CA ALA A 28 24.48 -17.29 15.98
C ALA A 28 23.13 -17.64 16.60
N CYS A 29 23.19 -18.26 17.77
CA CYS A 29 22.10 -18.41 18.72
C CYS A 29 22.14 -17.22 19.68
N PHE A 30 20.99 -16.66 20.05
CA PHE A 30 20.77 -16.15 21.39
C PHE A 30 19.34 -16.47 21.87
N LEU A 31 19.31 -17.43 22.79
CA LEU A 31 18.38 -17.68 23.90
C LEU A 31 16.96 -17.12 23.84
N ILE A 32 15.96 -18.02 23.86
CA ILE A 32 15.07 -18.22 25.04
C ILE A 32 14.77 -19.73 25.18
N GLN A 33 15.29 -20.33 26.25
CA GLN A 33 14.92 -21.61 26.86
C GLN A 33 14.24 -21.20 28.20
N SER A 34 13.15 -21.71 28.75
CA SER A 34 12.52 -23.04 28.77
C SER A 34 11.18 -22.89 29.52
N LEU A 35 10.15 -23.70 29.25
CA LEU A 35 9.50 -24.58 30.24
C LEU A 35 8.37 -25.41 29.59
N ILE A 36 8.26 -26.66 30.05
CA ILE A 36 7.44 -27.78 29.57
C ILE A 36 6.27 -28.02 30.53
N PHE A 37 5.09 -28.33 29.96
CA PHE A 37 3.91 -29.09 30.45
C PHE A 37 3.38 -28.91 31.90
N PHE A 38 2.07 -28.61 32.01
CA PHE A 38 1.04 -29.49 32.60
C PHE A 38 -0.36 -28.94 32.22
N GLY A 39 -1.30 -29.80 31.84
CA GLY A 39 -2.68 -29.41 31.54
C GLY A 39 -3.58 -29.45 32.77
N THR A 40 -4.59 -28.55 32.81
CA THR A 40 -5.95 -28.74 33.34
C THR A 40 -6.81 -27.48 33.11
N VAL A 41 -7.98 -27.67 32.46
CA VAL A 41 -9.32 -27.04 32.63
C VAL A 41 -9.47 -25.53 33.00
N PHE A 42 -10.14 -24.78 32.08
CA PHE A 42 -10.83 -23.44 32.05
C PHE A 42 -11.14 -22.64 33.35
N PRO A 43 -11.48 -21.30 33.35
CA PRO A 43 -12.02 -20.44 32.26
C PRO A 43 -11.55 -18.93 32.19
N THR A 44 -12.09 -18.20 31.20
CA THR A 44 -12.19 -16.72 30.97
C THR A 44 -11.01 -15.95 30.35
N PRO A 45 -11.28 -14.98 29.43
CA PRO A 45 -10.24 -14.16 28.80
C PRO A 45 -9.80 -13.06 29.77
N VAL A 46 -8.49 -12.97 30.02
CA VAL A 46 -7.87 -11.86 30.73
C VAL A 46 -7.52 -10.80 29.71
N ASP A 47 -8.06 -9.60 29.90
CA ASP A 47 -7.73 -8.40 29.12
C ASP A 47 -6.22 -8.13 29.17
N VAL A 48 -5.61 -8.05 27.98
CA VAL A 48 -4.23 -7.60 27.81
C VAL A 48 -4.27 -6.07 27.64
N PRO A 49 -3.55 -5.29 28.47
CA PRO A 49 -3.56 -3.83 28.36
C PRO A 49 -2.99 -3.33 27.02
N GLU A 50 -3.60 -2.25 26.52
CA GLU A 50 -3.50 -1.69 25.17
C GLU A 50 -2.14 -1.19 24.62
N PRO A 51 -0.99 -1.05 25.33
CA PRO A 51 0.20 -0.47 24.69
C PRO A 51 0.95 -1.40 23.71
N TRP A 52 0.50 -2.64 23.49
CA TRP A 52 1.20 -3.62 22.63
C TRP A 52 0.49 -3.95 21.32
N GLN A 53 -0.72 -3.42 21.06
CA GLN A 53 -1.38 -3.57 19.76
C GLN A 53 -0.92 -2.55 18.71
N GLU A 54 -0.42 -1.37 19.12
CA GLU A 54 0.02 -0.32 18.18
C GLU A 54 1.36 -0.62 17.49
N LEU A 55 2.21 -1.48 18.05
CA LEU A 55 3.49 -1.85 17.42
C LEU A 55 3.38 -3.00 16.39
N MET A 56 2.24 -3.68 16.30
CA MET A 56 1.98 -4.68 15.24
C MET A 56 1.07 -4.16 14.12
N GLN A 57 0.40 -3.01 14.29
CA GLN A 57 -0.40 -2.36 13.23
C GLN A 57 0.36 -1.31 12.40
N ALA A 58 1.59 -0.93 12.77
CA ALA A 58 2.40 0.00 12.01
C ALA A 58 3.16 -0.65 10.82
N ALA A 59 3.15 -1.98 10.70
CA ALA A 59 3.55 -2.65 9.47
C ALA A 59 2.31 -2.71 8.56
N GLY A 60 2.09 -1.66 7.77
CA GLY A 60 1.22 -1.76 6.60
C GLY A 60 1.58 -3.01 5.77
N PRO A 61 0.66 -3.54 4.95
CA PRO A 61 0.96 -4.69 4.11
C PRO A 61 2.27 -4.44 3.36
N VAL A 62 3.26 -5.31 3.55
CA VAL A 62 4.48 -5.28 2.73
C VAL A 62 3.98 -5.39 1.28
N PRO A 63 4.26 -4.41 0.40
CA PRO A 63 3.79 -4.46 -0.96
C PRO A 63 4.22 -5.79 -1.58
N ALA A 64 3.28 -6.49 -2.21
CA ALA A 64 3.62 -7.66 -3.01
C ALA A 64 4.61 -7.22 -4.09
N GLU A 65 5.86 -7.67 -3.99
CA GLU A 65 6.89 -7.36 -4.99
C GLU A 65 6.73 -8.32 -6.16
N ALA A 66 6.50 -7.86 -7.39
CA ALA A 66 6.30 -8.75 -8.52
C ALA A 66 7.41 -9.78 -8.77
N SER A 67 7.01 -10.87 -9.42
CA SER A 67 7.92 -11.83 -10.01
C SER A 67 8.77 -11.17 -11.12
N GLN A 68 9.98 -10.74 -10.77
CA GLN A 68 10.94 -10.15 -11.70
C GLN A 68 12.23 -10.95 -11.82
N VAL A 69 12.79 -11.01 -13.03
CA VAL A 69 14.17 -11.44 -13.27
C VAL A 69 15.08 -10.24 -13.04
N LYS A 70 16.00 -10.38 -12.08
CA LYS A 70 17.08 -9.42 -11.85
C LYS A 70 18.02 -9.38 -13.03
N LYS A 71 18.51 -10.55 -13.46
CA LYS A 71 19.43 -10.73 -14.60
C LYS A 71 19.47 -12.19 -15.04
N VAL A 72 19.69 -12.43 -16.33
CA VAL A 72 20.10 -13.71 -16.91
C VAL A 72 21.57 -13.64 -17.28
N GLN A 73 22.36 -14.59 -16.77
CA GLN A 73 23.74 -14.80 -17.19
C GLN A 73 23.80 -16.03 -18.08
N SER A 74 23.86 -15.79 -19.39
CA SER A 74 23.90 -16.82 -20.43
C SER A 74 25.35 -17.15 -20.80
N GLN A 75 25.69 -18.43 -20.83
CA GLN A 75 27.00 -18.90 -21.29
C GLN A 75 26.87 -20.13 -22.19
N THR A 76 27.71 -20.19 -23.22
CA THR A 76 27.90 -21.39 -24.01
C THR A 76 29.09 -22.19 -23.48
N ALA A 77 29.02 -23.51 -23.58
CA ALA A 77 30.15 -24.40 -23.31
C ALA A 77 30.25 -25.45 -24.42
N ALA A 78 31.45 -25.60 -24.98
CA ALA A 78 31.80 -26.76 -25.78
C ALA A 78 32.54 -27.75 -24.87
N ILE A 79 32.01 -28.97 -24.78
CA ILE A 79 32.59 -30.07 -24.03
C ILE A 79 33.31 -30.95 -25.05
N ALA A 80 34.63 -30.91 -25.03
CA ALA A 80 35.46 -31.76 -25.86
C ALA A 80 35.33 -33.23 -25.44
N ASP A 81 35.70 -34.13 -26.36
CA ASP A 81 35.84 -35.54 -26.08
C ASP A 81 36.70 -35.76 -24.81
N ASN A 82 36.33 -36.75 -24.00
CA ASN A 82 36.98 -37.12 -22.74
C ASN A 82 36.94 -36.09 -21.58
N THR A 83 36.29 -34.94 -21.77
CA THR A 83 36.09 -33.92 -20.72
C THR A 83 34.89 -34.29 -19.84
N LEU A 84 35.07 -34.39 -18.52
CA LEU A 84 34.01 -34.80 -17.58
C LEU A 84 33.28 -33.64 -16.91
N THR A 85 34.04 -32.59 -16.61
CA THR A 85 33.56 -31.43 -15.89
C THR A 85 34.02 -30.19 -16.63
N VAL A 86 33.10 -29.27 -16.84
CA VAL A 86 33.38 -27.92 -17.31
C VAL A 86 32.86 -26.95 -16.27
N GLN A 87 33.68 -25.95 -15.94
CA GLN A 87 33.32 -24.89 -15.03
C GLN A 87 33.10 -23.60 -15.80
N GLN A 88 32.07 -22.87 -15.42
CA GLN A 88 31.77 -21.55 -15.96
C GLN A 88 31.76 -20.53 -14.82
N THR A 89 32.53 -19.46 -14.99
CA THR A 89 32.54 -18.34 -14.05
C THR A 89 31.39 -17.40 -14.37
N ILE A 90 30.55 -17.11 -13.38
CA ILE A 90 29.49 -16.10 -13.44
C ILE A 90 29.80 -14.95 -12.47
N THR A 91 29.12 -13.83 -12.64
CA THR A 91 29.02 -12.82 -11.57
C THR A 91 28.30 -13.45 -10.39
N ALA A 92 28.79 -13.22 -9.17
CA ALA A 92 28.24 -13.84 -7.97
C ALA A 92 26.72 -13.61 -7.83
N VAL A 93 25.97 -14.68 -7.54
CA VAL A 93 24.50 -14.67 -7.39
C VAL A 93 24.06 -15.16 -6.01
N ALA A 94 22.82 -14.80 -5.63
CA ALA A 94 22.13 -15.45 -4.52
C ALA A 94 21.55 -16.80 -5.01
N MET A 95 22.13 -17.92 -4.57
CA MET A 95 21.76 -19.26 -5.06
C MET A 95 20.34 -19.69 -4.67
N ASP A 96 19.79 -19.15 -3.59
CA ASP A 96 18.39 -19.33 -3.15
C ASP A 96 17.39 -18.49 -3.95
N LYS A 97 17.89 -17.70 -4.90
CA LYS A 97 17.14 -16.83 -5.82
C LYS A 97 17.55 -17.04 -7.28
N THR A 98 18.32 -18.08 -7.59
CA THR A 98 18.84 -18.29 -8.94
C THR A 98 18.54 -19.69 -9.44
N ALA A 99 17.85 -19.79 -10.57
CA ALA A 99 17.61 -21.05 -11.27
C ALA A 99 18.67 -21.29 -12.36
N LEU A 100 19.12 -22.53 -12.49
CA LEU A 100 20.03 -22.95 -13.57
C LEU A 100 19.26 -23.72 -14.63
N LEU A 101 19.17 -23.15 -15.84
CA LEU A 101 18.60 -23.82 -17.01
C LEU A 101 19.72 -24.26 -17.95
N MET A 102 19.52 -25.39 -18.61
CA MET A 102 20.48 -25.92 -19.58
C MET A 102 19.74 -26.49 -20.79
N THR A 103 20.23 -26.17 -21.98
CA THR A 103 19.89 -26.88 -23.22
C THR A 103 21.17 -27.40 -23.85
N VAL A 104 21.09 -28.53 -24.53
CA VAL A 104 22.27 -29.27 -24.99
C VAL A 104 22.02 -29.86 -26.37
N GLU A 105 23.07 -29.90 -27.17
CA GLU A 105 23.20 -30.78 -28.34
C GLU A 105 24.45 -31.66 -28.12
N THR A 106 24.36 -32.95 -28.47
CA THR A 106 25.48 -33.89 -28.32
C THR A 106 25.68 -34.64 -29.62
N SER A 107 26.88 -35.19 -29.84
CA SER A 107 27.06 -36.23 -30.86
C SER A 107 26.47 -37.56 -30.38
N GLU A 108 26.62 -38.58 -31.22
CA GLU A 108 26.15 -39.95 -31.07
C GLU A 108 26.05 -40.42 -29.62
N LEU A 109 24.88 -40.95 -29.26
CA LEU A 109 24.66 -41.64 -27.99
C LEU A 109 24.71 -43.16 -28.12
N HIS A 110 24.81 -43.65 -29.35
CA HIS A 110 24.76 -45.05 -29.69
C HIS A 110 25.47 -45.29 -31.04
N ASP A 111 26.66 -45.89 -31.00
CA ASP A 111 27.36 -46.35 -32.19
C ASP A 111 27.12 -47.84 -32.41
N SER A 112 26.28 -48.17 -33.39
CA SER A 112 26.10 -49.56 -33.85
C SER A 112 26.96 -49.91 -35.06
N SER A 113 27.65 -48.94 -35.66
CA SER A 113 28.38 -49.12 -36.91
C SER A 113 29.90 -49.22 -36.72
N VAL A 114 30.45 -48.71 -35.62
CA VAL A 114 31.84 -48.87 -35.22
C VAL A 114 31.92 -49.81 -34.02
N GLN A 115 32.09 -51.08 -34.36
CA GLN A 115 32.62 -52.16 -33.52
C GLN A 115 31.64 -52.98 -32.68
N GLN A 116 30.91 -53.88 -33.37
CA GLN A 116 30.45 -55.18 -32.83
C GLN A 116 31.57 -56.05 -32.20
N SER A 117 32.83 -55.62 -32.20
CA SER A 117 33.97 -56.33 -31.61
C SER A 117 34.71 -55.57 -30.50
N LEU A 118 34.30 -54.33 -30.16
CA LEU A 118 34.96 -53.52 -29.11
C LEU A 118 33.97 -52.87 -28.12
N ARG A 119 32.69 -52.73 -28.45
CA ARG A 119 31.64 -52.45 -27.47
C ARG A 119 30.63 -53.60 -27.51
N LYS A 120 30.71 -54.47 -26.50
CA LYS A 120 29.80 -55.61 -26.37
C LYS A 120 28.43 -55.19 -25.84
N ASP A 121 28.34 -53.96 -25.32
CA ASP A 121 27.24 -53.50 -24.51
C ASP A 121 27.07 -51.95 -24.70
N GLY A 122 25.83 -51.43 -24.76
CA GLY A 122 25.43 -50.11 -25.30
C GLY A 122 25.81 -48.82 -24.53
N GLY A 123 25.93 -47.68 -25.22
CA GLY A 123 26.51 -46.40 -24.74
C GLY A 123 25.54 -45.33 -24.18
N GLU A 124 24.36 -45.74 -23.72
CA GLU A 124 23.27 -44.82 -23.41
C GLU A 124 23.49 -44.07 -22.08
N GLY A 125 23.67 -42.74 -22.17
CA GLY A 125 23.88 -41.86 -21.01
C GLY A 125 25.06 -40.89 -21.14
N LEU A 126 25.91 -41.05 -22.15
CA LEU A 126 27.10 -40.22 -22.39
C LEU A 126 26.81 -38.75 -22.79
N GLY A 127 25.55 -38.46 -23.12
CA GLY A 127 25.02 -37.13 -23.47
C GLY A 127 24.14 -36.49 -22.41
N MET A 128 24.03 -37.12 -21.23
CA MET A 128 23.32 -36.55 -20.08
C MET A 128 24.29 -35.69 -19.26
N PHE A 129 23.90 -34.44 -19.01
CA PHE A 129 24.67 -33.49 -18.22
C PHE A 129 23.84 -32.97 -17.05
N SER A 130 24.46 -32.90 -15.88
CA SER A 130 23.92 -32.13 -14.75
C SER A 130 24.58 -30.76 -14.70
N VAL A 131 23.78 -29.72 -14.46
CA VAL A 131 24.28 -28.36 -14.19
C VAL A 131 23.97 -28.01 -12.73
N ASN A 132 24.97 -27.58 -11.95
CA ASN A 132 24.81 -27.23 -10.54
C ASN A 132 25.75 -26.09 -10.12
N PHE A 133 25.49 -25.44 -8.99
CA PHE A 133 26.41 -24.46 -8.42
C PHE A 133 27.54 -25.15 -7.64
N GLU A 134 28.79 -24.79 -7.93
CA GLU A 134 29.90 -25.07 -7.01
C GLU A 134 29.90 -24.08 -5.85
N ASP A 135 29.75 -22.81 -6.19
CA ASP A 135 29.58 -21.68 -5.29
C ASP A 135 28.78 -20.56 -5.97
N ALA A 136 28.62 -19.43 -5.29
CA ALA A 136 27.84 -18.30 -5.80
C ALA A 136 28.37 -17.72 -7.13
N ALA A 137 29.62 -17.95 -7.52
CA ALA A 137 30.25 -17.39 -8.72
C ALA A 137 30.63 -18.45 -9.76
N THR A 138 30.34 -19.73 -9.52
CA THR A 138 30.83 -20.83 -10.34
C THR A 138 29.77 -21.89 -10.56
N ILE A 139 29.50 -22.19 -11.83
CA ILE A 139 28.60 -23.27 -12.26
C ILE A 139 29.45 -24.46 -12.73
N ASN A 140 29.10 -25.64 -12.25
CA ASN A 140 29.62 -26.92 -12.71
C ASN A 140 28.66 -27.58 -13.71
N ILE A 141 29.20 -27.99 -14.86
CA ILE A 141 28.54 -28.87 -15.82
C ILE A 141 29.28 -30.20 -15.77
N GLU A 142 28.57 -31.28 -15.48
CA GLU A 142 29.18 -32.58 -15.20
C GLU A 142 28.49 -33.71 -15.94
N ARG A 143 29.29 -34.67 -16.41
CA ARG A 143 28.88 -35.99 -16.92
C ARG A 143 29.78 -37.09 -16.34
N VAL A 144 29.47 -38.35 -16.62
CA VAL A 144 30.26 -39.51 -16.19
C VAL A 144 31.21 -40.00 -17.28
N ARG A 145 32.34 -40.60 -16.85
CA ARG A 145 33.38 -41.18 -17.73
C ARG A 145 33.13 -42.65 -17.98
N ASP A 146 33.41 -43.09 -19.20
CA ASP A 146 33.72 -44.50 -19.53
C ASP A 146 35.23 -44.65 -19.87
N ASP A 147 35.85 -45.77 -19.49
CA ASP A 147 37.28 -46.08 -19.66
C ASP A 147 37.45 -47.09 -20.82
N PRO A 148 38.54 -47.11 -21.63
CA PRO A 148 39.33 -46.02 -22.21
C PRO A 148 38.73 -45.52 -23.56
N LEU A 149 37.46 -45.81 -23.84
CA LEU A 149 36.80 -45.51 -25.12
C LEU A 149 36.09 -44.15 -25.05
N ALA A 150 36.34 -43.31 -26.06
CA ALA A 150 36.14 -41.86 -26.00
C ALA A 150 34.72 -41.38 -25.60
N LEU A 151 34.64 -40.30 -24.81
CA LEU A 151 33.41 -39.54 -24.59
C LEU A 151 33.09 -38.67 -25.80
N VAL A 152 31.80 -38.34 -25.95
CA VAL A 152 31.27 -37.65 -27.13
C VAL A 152 31.27 -36.13 -26.96
N ALA A 153 31.54 -35.38 -28.03
CA ALA A 153 31.48 -33.92 -27.97
C ALA A 153 30.06 -33.41 -27.71
N ALA A 154 29.94 -32.35 -26.92
CA ALA A 154 28.66 -31.70 -26.65
C ALA A 154 28.79 -30.19 -26.65
N ASP A 155 27.69 -29.53 -26.95
CA ASP A 155 27.58 -28.09 -27.05
C ASP A 155 26.35 -27.66 -26.22
N LEU A 156 26.56 -26.80 -25.24
CA LEU A 156 25.55 -26.46 -24.23
C LEU A 156 25.31 -24.96 -24.18
N GLN A 157 24.08 -24.60 -23.83
CA GLN A 157 23.72 -23.26 -23.37
C GLN A 157 23.23 -23.39 -21.93
N THR A 158 23.91 -22.71 -21.00
CA THR A 158 23.48 -22.55 -19.61
C THR A 158 22.95 -21.14 -19.38
N ASN A 159 21.92 -21.03 -18.56
CA ASN A 159 21.38 -19.75 -18.13
C ASN A 159 21.25 -19.76 -16.61
N ALA A 160 21.99 -18.89 -15.92
CA ALA A 160 21.72 -18.56 -14.53
C ALA A 160 20.72 -17.41 -14.49
N VAL A 161 19.48 -17.74 -14.16
CA VAL A 161 18.36 -16.80 -14.07
C VAL A 161 18.24 -16.34 -12.63
N GLU A 162 18.78 -15.16 -12.34
CA GLU A 162 18.72 -14.54 -11.02
C GLU A 162 17.42 -13.73 -10.89
N PHE A 163 16.66 -13.99 -9.85
CA PHE A 163 15.40 -13.32 -9.56
C PHE A 163 15.58 -12.22 -8.50
N ASN A 164 14.71 -11.20 -8.54
CA ASN A 164 14.57 -10.23 -7.46
C ASN A 164 13.76 -10.86 -6.29
N ASN A 165 13.21 -10.01 -5.42
CA ASN A 165 12.18 -10.43 -4.48
C ASN A 165 10.93 -10.95 -5.24
N GLY A 166 10.06 -11.70 -4.55
CA GLY A 166 8.93 -12.39 -5.20
C GLY A 166 9.21 -13.82 -5.66
N PHE A 167 10.45 -14.30 -5.52
CA PHE A 167 10.83 -15.68 -5.84
C PHE A 167 11.51 -16.40 -4.68
N ARG A 168 11.43 -17.73 -4.69
CA ARG A 168 12.34 -18.60 -3.94
C ARG A 168 12.77 -19.76 -4.83
N VAL A 169 14.06 -20.06 -4.83
CA VAL A 169 14.63 -21.21 -5.51
C VAL A 169 15.20 -22.17 -4.48
N GLN A 170 14.73 -23.41 -4.51
CA GLN A 170 15.30 -24.49 -3.72
C GLN A 170 15.97 -25.48 -4.65
N THR A 171 17.18 -25.91 -4.32
CA THR A 171 17.95 -26.83 -5.15
C THR A 171 18.54 -27.95 -4.31
N GLY A 172 18.88 -29.06 -4.96
CA GLY A 172 19.66 -30.11 -4.33
C GLY A 172 19.96 -31.25 -5.28
N MET A 173 20.68 -32.24 -4.77
CA MET A 173 21.02 -33.45 -5.52
C MET A 173 20.43 -34.69 -4.85
N THR A 174 20.05 -35.66 -5.67
CA THR A 174 19.65 -36.99 -5.18
C THR A 174 20.01 -38.06 -6.20
N THR A 175 20.47 -39.21 -5.71
CA THR A 175 20.85 -40.35 -6.55
C THR A 175 19.86 -41.49 -6.40
N PHE A 176 19.20 -41.89 -7.48
CA PHE A 176 18.34 -43.08 -7.52
C PHE A 176 19.24 -44.30 -7.74
N SER A 177 19.23 -45.25 -6.79
CA SER A 177 19.84 -46.56 -7.00
C SER A 177 19.01 -47.36 -8.00
N GLU A 178 19.55 -48.47 -8.50
CA GLU A 178 18.91 -49.31 -9.50
C GLU A 178 17.52 -49.84 -9.12
N THR A 179 17.24 -49.94 -7.83
CA THR A 179 15.98 -50.47 -7.26
C THR A 179 15.06 -49.38 -6.71
N THR A 180 15.48 -48.11 -6.73
CA THR A 180 14.67 -46.99 -6.24
C THR A 180 13.74 -46.48 -7.34
N TYR A 181 12.42 -46.45 -7.14
CA TYR A 181 11.47 -45.93 -8.14
C TYR A 181 10.79 -44.62 -7.73
N SER A 182 10.81 -44.31 -6.44
CA SER A 182 10.24 -43.11 -5.88
C SER A 182 11.12 -42.59 -4.75
N LYS A 183 11.25 -41.27 -4.65
CA LYS A 183 11.84 -40.60 -3.50
C LYS A 183 11.00 -39.42 -3.09
N ASN A 184 10.86 -39.26 -1.77
CA ASN A 184 10.34 -38.06 -1.16
C ASN A 184 11.52 -37.23 -0.67
N ILE A 185 11.68 -36.03 -1.23
CA ILE A 185 12.71 -35.07 -0.86
C ILE A 185 12.08 -34.02 0.05
N ALA A 186 12.61 -33.86 1.25
CA ALA A 186 12.22 -32.77 2.13
C ALA A 186 12.71 -31.44 1.56
N ILE A 187 11.80 -30.49 1.43
CA ILE A 187 12.07 -29.12 0.99
C ILE A 187 11.56 -28.15 2.07
N LEU A 188 12.05 -26.91 2.06
CA LEU A 188 11.53 -25.86 2.93
C LEU A 188 10.08 -25.55 2.57
N ASP A 189 9.32 -25.03 3.54
CA ASP A 189 7.91 -24.67 3.43
C ASP A 189 7.59 -24.03 2.10
N ILE A 190 6.81 -24.68 1.24
CA ILE A 190 6.51 -24.19 -0.11
C ILE A 190 5.00 -24.13 -0.32
N ASN A 191 4.55 -23.15 -1.11
CA ASN A 191 3.23 -23.20 -1.70
C ASN A 191 3.27 -24.00 -3.02
N ALA A 192 2.81 -25.25 -2.98
CA ALA A 192 2.77 -26.13 -4.15
C ALA A 192 1.89 -25.58 -5.29
N SER A 193 0.92 -24.70 -5.00
CA SER A 193 0.06 -24.09 -6.03
C SER A 193 0.74 -22.91 -6.74
N THR A 194 1.93 -22.52 -6.34
CA THR A 194 2.72 -21.45 -6.96
C THR A 194 4.16 -21.90 -7.23
N ALA A 195 4.39 -23.21 -7.38
CA ALA A 195 5.71 -23.76 -7.60
C ALA A 195 5.77 -24.69 -8.81
N ALA A 196 6.93 -24.71 -9.48
CA ALA A 196 7.24 -25.60 -10.59
C ALA A 196 8.61 -26.28 -10.36
N PRO A 197 8.66 -27.62 -10.27
CA PRO A 197 9.90 -28.37 -10.18
C PRO A 197 10.45 -28.74 -11.56
N PHE A 198 11.76 -28.82 -11.67
CA PHE A 198 12.46 -29.34 -12.84
C PHE A 198 13.82 -29.89 -12.44
N TYR A 199 14.52 -30.52 -13.38
CA TYR A 199 15.80 -31.16 -13.09
C TYR A 199 16.71 -31.26 -14.30
N THR A 200 18.00 -31.45 -14.02
CA THR A 200 18.96 -32.01 -14.96
C THR A 200 19.51 -33.32 -14.39
N THR A 201 20.09 -34.15 -15.24
CA THR A 201 20.52 -35.50 -14.84
C THR A 201 21.90 -35.82 -15.39
N ARG A 202 22.61 -36.64 -14.63
CA ARG A 202 23.75 -37.41 -15.14
C ARG A 202 23.60 -38.85 -14.67
N SER A 203 24.05 -39.79 -15.48
CA SER A 203 24.24 -41.17 -15.01
C SER A 203 25.28 -41.21 -13.87
N ILE A 204 25.35 -42.30 -13.10
CA ILE A 204 26.50 -42.59 -12.23
C ILE A 204 27.36 -43.76 -12.70
N GLU A 205 26.84 -44.62 -13.56
CA GLU A 205 27.49 -45.83 -14.07
C GLU A 205 27.10 -46.05 -15.54
N TRP A 206 27.80 -46.96 -16.21
CA TRP A 206 27.46 -47.39 -17.56
C TRP A 206 26.50 -48.61 -17.46
N PHE A 207 25.49 -48.71 -18.32
CA PHE A 207 24.47 -49.78 -18.24
C PHE A 207 24.51 -50.68 -19.46
N ALA A 208 24.64 -51.99 -19.21
CA ALA A 208 24.71 -53.03 -20.24
C ALA A 208 23.36 -53.32 -20.91
N ASP A 209 22.25 -52.92 -20.25
CA ASP A 209 20.88 -53.22 -20.65
C ASP A 209 20.05 -51.93 -20.74
N GLU A 210 19.46 -51.72 -21.91
CA GLU A 210 18.67 -50.57 -22.38
C GLU A 210 17.30 -50.45 -21.66
N ASN A 211 17.29 -50.25 -20.35
CA ASN A 211 16.04 -50.05 -19.60
C ASN A 211 15.81 -48.56 -19.30
N GLU A 212 14.83 -47.95 -19.97
CA GLU A 212 14.59 -46.51 -20.13
C GLU A 212 14.03 -45.78 -18.90
N ALA A 213 14.32 -46.29 -17.71
CA ALA A 213 13.94 -45.71 -16.42
C ALA A 213 14.86 -44.54 -16.00
N TRP A 214 15.19 -43.66 -16.95
CA TRP A 214 16.03 -42.47 -16.79
C TRP A 214 15.28 -41.14 -16.90
N LYS A 215 13.98 -41.19 -17.21
CA LYS A 215 13.06 -40.05 -17.13
C LYS A 215 12.30 -40.03 -15.80
N PHE A 216 12.26 -38.87 -15.18
CA PHE A 216 11.63 -38.65 -13.88
C PHE A 216 10.48 -37.65 -13.96
N ARG A 217 9.37 -38.00 -13.32
CA ARG A 217 8.25 -37.11 -13.04
C ARG A 217 8.41 -36.53 -11.63
N MET A 218 8.16 -35.24 -11.49
CA MET A 218 8.21 -34.52 -10.22
C MET A 218 6.84 -33.94 -9.88
N THR A 219 6.38 -34.17 -8.66
CA THR A 219 5.15 -33.60 -8.10
C THR A 219 5.37 -33.15 -6.66
N PHE A 220 4.42 -32.42 -6.08
CA PHE A 220 4.43 -32.10 -4.65
C PHE A 220 3.48 -33.03 -3.89
N ASP A 221 3.84 -33.43 -2.67
CA ASP A 221 2.92 -34.13 -1.77
C ASP A 221 1.90 -33.14 -1.22
N THR A 222 0.70 -33.13 -1.82
CA THR A 222 -0.43 -32.31 -1.36
C THR A 222 -1.38 -33.08 -0.43
N THR A 223 -1.11 -34.37 -0.19
CA THR A 223 -2.01 -35.28 0.52
C THR A 223 -1.75 -35.32 2.02
N THR A 224 -0.55 -34.94 2.44
CA THR A 224 -0.15 -34.89 3.84
C THR A 224 -0.10 -33.42 4.31
N PRO A 225 -1.02 -32.95 5.16
CA PRO A 225 -1.00 -31.59 5.68
C PRO A 225 0.34 -31.25 6.35
N GLY A 226 0.97 -30.13 5.96
CA GLY A 226 2.28 -29.71 6.47
C GLY A 226 3.48 -30.50 5.92
N ALA A 227 3.28 -31.43 4.98
CA ALA A 227 4.40 -32.09 4.31
C ALA A 227 4.94 -31.22 3.17
N HIS A 228 6.08 -30.59 3.40
CA HIS A 228 6.83 -29.88 2.36
C HIS A 228 7.76 -30.88 1.65
N LYS A 229 7.19 -31.67 0.74
CA LYS A 229 7.90 -32.74 0.05
C LYS A 229 7.77 -32.64 -1.46
N LEU A 230 8.92 -32.69 -2.13
CA LEU A 230 9.02 -32.96 -3.56
C LEU A 230 9.05 -34.49 -3.77
N VAL A 231 8.09 -35.01 -4.52
CA VAL A 231 7.98 -36.43 -4.88
C VAL A 231 8.56 -36.62 -6.27
N ILE A 232 9.63 -37.40 -6.38
CA ILE A 232 10.30 -37.70 -7.64
C ILE A 232 10.08 -39.18 -7.94
N THR A 233 9.50 -39.49 -9.09
CA THR A 233 9.17 -40.86 -9.51
C THR A 233 9.71 -41.17 -10.90
N ARG A 234 10.21 -42.38 -11.11
CA ARG A 234 10.46 -42.97 -12.43
C ARG A 234 9.55 -44.19 -12.64
N SER A 235 9.41 -44.63 -13.88
CA SER A 235 8.62 -45.83 -14.22
C SER A 235 9.22 -47.08 -13.57
N GLY A 236 8.35 -48.01 -13.14
CA GLY A 236 8.75 -49.32 -12.64
C GLY A 236 8.82 -50.34 -13.78
N LEU A 237 9.89 -51.13 -13.84
CA LEU A 237 10.00 -52.24 -14.78
C LEU A 237 9.16 -53.41 -14.28
N THR A 238 8.31 -54.02 -15.11
CA THR A 238 7.55 -55.22 -14.73
C THR A 238 8.44 -56.46 -14.78
N GLN A 239 8.31 -57.31 -13.75
CA GLN A 239 9.13 -58.51 -13.50
C GLN A 239 9.10 -59.57 -14.64
N ALA A 240 8.26 -59.39 -15.67
CA ALA A 240 8.07 -60.35 -16.75
C ALA A 240 9.14 -60.28 -17.87
N ASN A 241 9.93 -59.19 -17.97
CA ASN A 241 10.85 -58.93 -19.09
C ASN A 241 12.35 -59.14 -18.79
N GLN A 242 12.72 -59.98 -17.81
CA GLN A 242 14.09 -60.53 -17.61
C GLN A 242 15.36 -59.63 -17.79
N ASN A 243 15.32 -58.30 -17.60
CA ASN A 243 16.54 -57.49 -17.35
C ASN A 243 16.40 -56.72 -16.03
N THR A 244 17.33 -56.94 -15.09
CA THR A 244 17.04 -56.95 -13.64
C THR A 244 17.52 -55.76 -12.81
N SER A 245 17.84 -54.61 -13.41
CA SER A 245 18.08 -53.37 -12.66
C SER A 245 17.91 -52.14 -13.55
N ALA A 246 17.32 -51.06 -13.02
CA ALA A 246 17.31 -49.78 -13.72
C ALA A 246 18.65 -49.05 -13.54
N ALA A 247 19.00 -48.15 -14.44
CA ALA A 247 20.15 -47.28 -14.32
C ALA A 247 20.22 -46.54 -12.97
N SER A 248 21.40 -46.43 -12.35
CA SER A 248 21.57 -45.49 -11.24
C SER A 248 21.86 -44.08 -11.75
N ILE A 249 21.09 -43.09 -11.29
CA ILE A 249 21.07 -41.74 -11.88
C ILE A 249 21.08 -40.70 -10.78
N THR A 250 21.91 -39.66 -10.96
CA THR A 250 21.91 -38.48 -10.11
C THR A 250 21.12 -37.36 -10.78
N LEU A 251 20.17 -36.81 -10.04
CA LEU A 251 19.41 -35.64 -10.43
C LEU A 251 19.92 -34.42 -9.67
N PHE A 252 20.12 -33.32 -10.38
CA PHE A 252 20.09 -31.99 -9.78
C PHE A 252 18.67 -31.45 -9.92
N TRP A 253 17.92 -31.48 -8.81
CA TRP A 253 16.54 -31.02 -8.76
C TRP A 253 16.50 -29.55 -8.34
N GLN A 254 15.54 -28.83 -8.91
CA GLN A 254 15.29 -27.43 -8.61
C GLN A 254 13.78 -27.23 -8.46
N VAL A 255 13.39 -26.40 -7.52
CA VAL A 255 12.01 -25.98 -7.31
C VAL A 255 11.99 -24.46 -7.36
N LEU A 256 11.28 -23.93 -8.35
CA LEU A 256 11.03 -22.51 -8.52
C LEU A 256 9.66 -22.19 -7.94
N GLU A 257 9.61 -21.35 -6.91
CA GLU A 257 8.37 -20.86 -6.32
C GLU A 257 8.19 -19.38 -6.59
N PHE A 258 7.00 -19.05 -7.08
CA PHE A 258 6.52 -17.71 -7.34
C PHE A 258 5.70 -17.24 -6.14
N LEU A 259 6.11 -16.16 -5.49
CA LEU A 259 5.48 -15.65 -4.27
C LEU A 259 4.42 -14.60 -4.55
N THR A 260 4.46 -13.99 -5.74
CA THR A 260 3.74 -12.78 -6.12
C THR A 260 3.61 -12.68 -7.65
N ASP A 261 2.57 -12.02 -8.14
CA ASP A 261 2.34 -11.63 -9.56
C ASP A 261 2.57 -12.73 -10.61
N THR A 262 2.28 -13.97 -10.23
CA THR A 262 2.29 -15.14 -11.10
C THR A 262 1.32 -16.18 -10.58
N THR A 263 0.65 -16.88 -11.48
CA THR A 263 -0.20 -18.04 -11.14
C THR A 263 0.35 -19.30 -11.79
N VAL A 264 0.30 -20.43 -11.07
CA VAL A 264 0.71 -21.73 -11.60
C VAL A 264 -0.49 -22.66 -11.67
N THR A 265 -0.90 -23.01 -12.89
CA THR A 265 -1.90 -24.06 -13.13
C THR A 265 -1.15 -25.37 -13.36
N THR A 266 -1.48 -26.41 -12.61
CA THR A 266 -0.76 -27.69 -12.67
C THR A 266 -1.72 -28.87 -12.82
N GLY A 267 -1.19 -29.98 -13.34
CA GLY A 267 -1.92 -31.24 -13.38
C GLY A 267 -1.00 -32.43 -13.68
N ILE A 268 -1.60 -33.60 -13.58
CA ILE A 268 -0.99 -34.87 -13.97
C ILE A 268 -1.79 -35.42 -15.14
N LEU A 269 -1.07 -35.92 -16.15
CA LEU A 269 -1.64 -36.52 -17.34
C LEU A 269 -0.93 -37.84 -17.64
N ASP A 270 -1.70 -38.90 -17.81
CA ASP A 270 -1.17 -40.19 -18.26
C ASP A 270 -1.31 -40.33 -19.77
N MET A 271 -0.21 -40.72 -20.41
CA MET A 271 -0.14 -41.09 -21.82
C MET A 271 -0.20 -42.61 -21.93
N ALA A 272 -1.23 -43.13 -22.59
CA ALA A 272 -1.40 -44.56 -22.77
C ALA A 272 -0.27 -45.18 -23.62
N ALA A 273 -0.03 -46.49 -23.43
CA ALA A 273 0.86 -47.27 -24.27
C ALA A 273 0.47 -47.14 -25.75
N SER A 274 1.45 -47.06 -26.64
CA SER A 274 1.30 -46.81 -28.08
C SER A 274 0.57 -45.50 -28.49
N ALA A 275 0.15 -44.64 -27.56
CA ALA A 275 -0.46 -43.36 -27.90
C ALA A 275 0.57 -42.35 -28.40
N SER A 276 0.26 -41.65 -29.49
CA SER A 276 1.10 -40.58 -30.08
C SER A 276 0.82 -39.19 -29.51
N SER A 277 -0.27 -39.05 -28.73
CA SER A 277 -0.62 -37.79 -28.09
C SER A 277 -1.46 -37.99 -26.83
N ALA A 278 -1.36 -37.04 -25.91
CA ALA A 278 -2.23 -36.89 -24.75
C ALA A 278 -2.45 -35.39 -24.50
N THR A 279 -3.63 -35.00 -24.01
CA THR A 279 -3.96 -33.60 -23.74
C THR A 279 -4.60 -33.44 -22.36
N ALA A 280 -4.40 -32.27 -21.74
CA ALA A 280 -5.07 -31.89 -20.50
C ALA A 280 -5.58 -30.45 -20.58
N THR A 281 -6.74 -30.20 -19.98
CA THR A 281 -7.33 -28.86 -19.90
C THR A 281 -6.59 -28.01 -18.88
N VAL A 282 -6.34 -26.75 -19.23
CA VAL A 282 -5.84 -25.72 -18.33
C VAL A 282 -7.05 -24.93 -17.82
N SER A 283 -7.34 -25.04 -16.53
CA SER A 283 -8.49 -24.37 -15.90
C SER A 283 -8.06 -23.65 -14.62
N PRO A 284 -8.26 -22.33 -14.51
CA PRO A 284 -8.82 -21.43 -15.53
C PRO A 284 -7.94 -21.31 -16.77
N THR A 285 -8.53 -20.94 -17.91
CA THR A 285 -7.77 -20.62 -19.15
C THR A 285 -6.79 -19.49 -18.86
N VAL A 286 -5.54 -19.66 -19.27
CA VAL A 286 -4.48 -18.66 -19.07
C VAL A 286 -4.30 -17.78 -20.30
N ASN A 287 -3.69 -16.61 -20.15
CA ASN A 287 -3.19 -15.83 -21.28
C ASN A 287 -1.95 -16.51 -21.87
N ALA A 288 -2.11 -17.14 -23.04
CA ALA A 288 -1.00 -17.82 -23.73
C ALA A 288 0.20 -16.88 -23.98
N ALA A 289 0.00 -15.62 -24.33
CA ALA A 289 1.13 -14.71 -24.60
C ALA A 289 1.95 -14.35 -23.34
N LYS A 290 1.42 -14.66 -22.14
CA LYS A 290 2.10 -14.45 -20.85
C LYS A 290 2.41 -15.75 -20.11
N SER A 291 2.17 -16.89 -20.74
CA SER A 291 2.28 -18.19 -20.06
C SER A 291 3.36 -19.06 -20.69
N PHE A 292 4.07 -19.84 -19.88
CA PHE A 292 4.98 -20.86 -20.37
C PHE A 292 4.76 -22.20 -19.69
N LEU A 293 5.02 -23.27 -20.42
CA LEU A 293 4.87 -24.65 -19.97
C LEU A 293 6.20 -25.19 -19.46
N MET A 294 6.21 -25.66 -18.22
CA MET A 294 7.23 -26.55 -17.66
C MET A 294 6.59 -27.91 -17.41
N TYR A 295 7.33 -28.99 -17.63
CA TYR A 295 6.83 -30.32 -17.32
C TYR A 295 7.97 -31.30 -17.07
N THR A 296 7.66 -32.35 -16.33
CA THR A 296 8.52 -33.50 -16.08
C THR A 296 7.71 -34.75 -16.31
N TYR A 297 8.35 -35.85 -16.71
CA TYR A 297 7.62 -37.07 -17.05
C TYR A 297 8.45 -38.31 -16.75
N SER A 298 7.74 -39.39 -16.48
CA SER A 298 8.30 -40.74 -16.37
C SER A 298 7.62 -41.61 -17.41
N ILE A 299 8.39 -42.34 -18.19
CA ILE A 299 7.88 -43.25 -19.22
C ILE A 299 8.58 -44.59 -19.06
N GLY A 300 7.91 -45.70 -19.41
CA GLY A 300 8.53 -47.03 -19.36
C GLY A 300 9.47 -47.27 -20.54
N GLU A 301 9.73 -48.56 -20.80
CA GLU A 301 10.62 -49.04 -21.86
C GLU A 301 10.12 -48.70 -23.28
N ALA A 302 11.04 -48.43 -24.20
CA ALA A 302 10.78 -48.38 -25.64
C ALA A 302 11.05 -49.76 -26.25
N ALA A 303 10.24 -50.20 -27.21
CA ALA A 303 10.46 -51.52 -27.77
C ALA A 303 11.69 -51.55 -28.69
N ALA A 304 12.64 -52.43 -28.37
CA ALA A 304 13.75 -52.88 -29.23
C ALA A 304 14.78 -51.79 -29.60
N GLY A 305 15.34 -51.08 -28.62
CA GLY A 305 16.45 -50.14 -28.82
C GLY A 305 16.06 -48.91 -29.64
N ARG A 306 14.94 -48.26 -29.26
CA ARG A 306 14.37 -47.08 -29.94
C ARG A 306 14.11 -45.96 -28.94
N GLU A 307 15.18 -45.46 -28.32
CA GLU A 307 15.17 -44.60 -27.14
C GLU A 307 14.47 -43.27 -27.39
N ALA A 308 14.56 -42.72 -28.60
CA ALA A 308 13.88 -41.47 -28.92
C ALA A 308 12.34 -41.59 -29.00
N LEU A 309 11.76 -42.80 -28.92
CA LEU A 309 10.32 -43.01 -28.70
C LEU A 309 9.88 -42.65 -27.26
N THR A 310 10.84 -42.54 -26.34
CA THR A 310 10.60 -42.09 -24.96
C THR A 310 10.53 -40.57 -24.83
N GLU A 311 10.98 -39.82 -25.84
CA GLU A 311 11.00 -38.36 -25.79
C GLU A 311 9.61 -37.77 -26.04
N ILE A 312 9.13 -37.04 -25.03
CA ILE A 312 7.84 -36.36 -25.06
C ILE A 312 8.06 -34.87 -25.27
N ARG A 313 7.41 -34.33 -26.31
CA ARG A 313 7.33 -32.90 -26.61
C ARG A 313 6.04 -32.29 -26.08
N GLY A 314 6.13 -31.23 -25.28
CA GLY A 314 4.98 -30.49 -24.74
C GLY A 314 4.69 -29.18 -25.46
N LYS A 315 3.42 -28.77 -25.55
CA LYS A 315 3.00 -27.43 -25.95
C LYS A 315 1.80 -26.95 -25.15
N LEU A 316 1.76 -25.65 -24.85
CA LEU A 316 0.56 -24.92 -24.50
C LEU A 316 -0.07 -24.36 -25.78
N ASP A 317 -1.36 -24.59 -25.99
CA ASP A 317 -2.10 -24.09 -27.14
C ASP A 317 -2.13 -22.55 -27.20
N ALA A 318 -2.43 -22.02 -28.39
CA ALA A 318 -2.50 -20.56 -28.59
C ALA A 318 -3.64 -19.91 -27.79
N GLY A 319 -4.68 -20.67 -27.43
CA GLY A 319 -5.79 -20.20 -26.59
C GLY A 319 -5.51 -20.26 -25.08
N GLY A 320 -4.42 -20.90 -24.64
CA GLY A 320 -4.09 -21.06 -23.22
C GLY A 320 -5.05 -21.95 -22.45
N SER A 321 -5.81 -22.80 -23.16
CA SER A 321 -6.87 -23.65 -22.61
C SER A 321 -6.47 -25.11 -22.49
N GLN A 322 -5.36 -25.52 -23.13
CA GLN A 322 -4.96 -26.91 -23.22
C GLN A 322 -3.44 -27.04 -23.31
N VAL A 323 -2.89 -27.98 -22.54
CA VAL A 323 -1.56 -28.53 -22.77
C VAL A 323 -1.68 -29.81 -23.59
N ALA A 324 -0.81 -29.97 -24.57
CA ALA A 324 -0.73 -31.15 -25.41
C ALA A 324 0.69 -31.71 -25.39
N PHE A 325 0.78 -33.03 -25.25
CA PHE A 325 2.01 -33.78 -25.21
C PHE A 325 2.02 -34.77 -26.36
N ASN A 326 3.11 -34.80 -27.11
CA ASN A 326 3.25 -35.59 -28.33
C ASN A 326 4.54 -36.41 -28.28
N ARG A 327 4.48 -37.62 -28.85
CA ARG A 327 5.62 -38.48 -29.15
C ARG A 327 5.38 -39.21 -30.47
N VAL A 328 6.41 -39.86 -31.01
CA VAL A 328 6.22 -40.82 -32.12
C VAL A 328 5.53 -42.06 -31.58
N GLY A 329 4.41 -42.46 -32.16
CA GLY A 329 3.73 -43.72 -31.82
C GLY A 329 3.87 -44.72 -32.96
N THR A 330 4.60 -45.81 -32.76
CA THR A 330 4.81 -46.83 -33.82
C THR A 330 3.80 -47.97 -33.78
N GLY A 331 2.77 -47.88 -32.94
CA GLY A 331 1.63 -48.82 -32.90
C GLY A 331 1.93 -50.18 -32.26
N THR A 332 3.19 -50.56 -32.04
CA THR A 332 3.57 -51.78 -31.29
C THR A 332 4.84 -51.54 -30.46
N GLY A 333 4.74 -51.80 -29.14
CA GLY A 333 5.89 -51.91 -28.25
C GLY A 333 6.22 -50.71 -27.34
N ASP A 334 5.61 -49.54 -27.54
CA ASP A 334 5.87 -48.38 -26.68
C ASP A 334 5.06 -48.43 -25.39
N THR A 335 5.71 -48.30 -24.24
CA THR A 335 5.02 -48.23 -22.94
C THR A 335 4.32 -46.89 -22.72
N GLY A 336 3.39 -46.85 -21.76
CA GLY A 336 2.75 -45.61 -21.32
C GLY A 336 3.68 -44.74 -20.46
N GLY A 337 3.31 -43.48 -20.27
CA GLY A 337 4.03 -42.54 -19.42
C GLY A 337 3.10 -41.67 -18.60
N SER A 338 3.66 -41.02 -17.58
CA SER A 338 2.94 -40.07 -16.73
C SER A 338 3.69 -38.74 -16.69
N ILE A 339 2.96 -37.67 -16.92
CA ILE A 339 3.47 -36.31 -17.13
C ILE A 339 2.91 -35.42 -16.02
N ALA A 340 3.78 -34.74 -15.30
CA ALA A 340 3.42 -33.64 -14.42
C ALA A 340 3.71 -32.32 -15.13
N TRP A 341 2.69 -31.49 -15.29
CA TRP A 341 2.77 -30.25 -16.05
C TRP A 341 2.43 -29.04 -15.18
N TYR A 342 3.07 -27.91 -15.51
CA TYR A 342 3.01 -26.65 -14.79
C TYR A 342 2.96 -25.53 -15.84
N VAL A 343 1.81 -24.88 -15.95
CA VAL A 343 1.62 -23.69 -16.77
C VAL A 343 1.77 -22.48 -15.86
N VAL A 344 2.85 -21.75 -16.04
CA VAL A 344 3.17 -20.54 -15.29
C VAL A 344 2.66 -19.36 -16.09
N GLU A 345 1.68 -18.62 -15.56
CA GLU A 345 1.12 -17.40 -16.15
C GLU A 345 1.63 -16.16 -15.41
N LEU A 346 2.32 -15.28 -16.13
CA LEU A 346 2.82 -13.99 -15.64
C LEU A 346 1.66 -12.97 -15.64
N LYS A 347 1.44 -12.25 -14.54
CA LYS A 347 0.33 -11.27 -14.46
C LYS A 347 0.71 -9.92 -15.04
N ASP A 348 1.93 -9.44 -14.77
CA ASP A 348 2.44 -8.16 -15.25
C ASP A 348 2.93 -8.25 -16.70
N GLU A 349 3.69 -7.27 -17.19
CA GLU A 349 4.19 -7.17 -18.57
C GLU A 349 5.28 -8.20 -18.95
N GLY A 350 5.33 -9.32 -18.24
CA GLY A 350 6.03 -10.50 -18.70
C GLY A 350 5.45 -10.99 -20.03
N LYS A 351 6.32 -11.52 -20.89
CA LYS A 351 5.96 -11.99 -22.23
C LYS A 351 6.58 -13.35 -22.52
N VAL A 352 5.82 -14.18 -23.21
CA VAL A 352 6.24 -15.48 -23.70
C VAL A 352 5.94 -15.58 -25.17
N GLN A 353 6.99 -15.82 -25.96
CA GLN A 353 6.82 -16.22 -27.35
C GLN A 353 7.12 -17.71 -27.48
N ARG A 354 6.36 -18.39 -28.32
CA ARG A 354 6.52 -19.81 -28.58
C ARG A 354 6.41 -20.11 -30.06
N GLY A 355 6.90 -21.28 -30.43
CA GLY A 355 6.71 -21.81 -31.76
C GLY A 355 7.14 -23.27 -31.85
N SER A 356 7.08 -23.77 -33.07
CA SER A 356 7.47 -25.13 -33.39
C SER A 356 8.14 -25.17 -34.75
N PHE A 357 9.04 -26.12 -34.93
CA PHE A 357 9.63 -26.45 -36.22
C PHE A 357 9.96 -27.94 -36.25
N GLN A 358 10.26 -28.44 -37.45
CA GLN A 358 10.76 -29.80 -37.65
C GLN A 358 12.16 -29.72 -38.24
N TYR A 359 13.10 -30.45 -37.65
CA TYR A 359 14.35 -30.75 -38.33
C TYR A 359 14.11 -31.92 -39.28
N GLY A 360 14.44 -31.73 -40.56
CA GLY A 360 14.65 -32.83 -41.49
C GLY A 360 16.06 -33.40 -41.35
N ALA A 361 16.32 -34.56 -41.96
CA ALA A 361 17.58 -35.31 -41.84
C ALA A 361 18.87 -34.52 -42.12
N THR A 362 18.82 -33.40 -42.85
CA THR A 362 20.01 -32.61 -43.22
C THR A 362 20.00 -31.18 -42.66
N VAL A 363 19.07 -30.88 -41.74
CA VAL A 363 18.93 -29.56 -41.12
C VAL A 363 19.41 -29.62 -39.67
N TYR A 364 20.33 -28.73 -39.31
CA TYR A 364 21.02 -28.74 -38.00
C TYR A 364 20.91 -27.41 -37.24
N SER A 365 20.43 -26.37 -37.91
CA SER A 365 20.26 -25.05 -37.30
C SER A 365 19.02 -24.38 -37.88
N THR A 366 18.29 -23.70 -37.02
CA THR A 366 17.15 -22.88 -37.40
C THR A 366 17.06 -21.68 -36.46
N THR A 367 16.37 -20.63 -36.90
CA THR A 367 16.19 -19.40 -36.15
C THR A 367 14.72 -19.03 -36.09
N ALA A 368 14.24 -18.63 -34.91
CA ALA A 368 12.96 -18.00 -34.75
C ALA A 368 13.12 -16.48 -34.63
N THR A 369 12.29 -15.74 -35.36
CA THR A 369 12.16 -14.29 -35.19
C THR A 369 11.36 -14.00 -33.92
N LEU A 370 11.91 -13.16 -33.05
CA LEU A 370 11.24 -12.70 -31.83
C LEU A 370 10.53 -11.37 -32.10
N SER A 371 9.22 -11.32 -31.82
CA SER A 371 8.38 -10.15 -31.98
C SER A 371 7.24 -10.16 -30.95
N PRO A 372 7.12 -9.13 -30.08
CA PRO A 372 8.03 -7.98 -29.94
C PRO A 372 9.46 -8.41 -29.55
N VAL A 373 10.43 -7.50 -29.63
CA VAL A 373 11.83 -7.81 -29.25
C VAL A 373 11.92 -8.24 -27.78
N PHE A 374 12.87 -9.12 -27.48
CA PHE A 374 13.19 -9.61 -26.14
C PHE A 374 14.46 -8.94 -25.62
N ASP A 375 14.63 -8.88 -24.31
CA ASP A 375 15.85 -8.44 -23.64
C ASP A 375 16.69 -9.67 -23.28
N PRO A 376 17.83 -9.91 -23.97
CA PRO A 376 18.68 -11.06 -23.69
C PRO A 376 19.25 -11.07 -22.27
N GLU A 377 19.32 -9.92 -21.58
CA GLU A 377 19.78 -9.83 -20.19
C GLU A 377 18.72 -10.29 -19.19
N ARG A 378 17.48 -10.54 -19.63
CA ARG A 378 16.34 -10.91 -18.78
C ARG A 378 15.46 -12.02 -19.36
N SER A 379 15.88 -12.63 -20.46
CA SER A 379 15.14 -13.68 -21.14
C SER A 379 15.93 -14.98 -21.22
N PHE A 380 15.22 -16.09 -21.29
CA PHE A 380 15.79 -17.42 -21.51
C PHE A 380 14.88 -18.25 -22.41
N ALA A 381 15.47 -19.25 -23.06
CA ALA A 381 14.75 -20.19 -23.91
C ALA A 381 14.65 -21.57 -23.24
N ILE A 382 13.51 -22.23 -23.45
CA ILE A 382 13.29 -23.64 -23.09
C ILE A 382 12.83 -24.37 -24.36
N THR A 383 13.37 -25.55 -24.58
CA THR A 383 13.00 -26.44 -25.68
C THR A 383 12.44 -27.76 -25.17
N SER A 384 11.58 -28.36 -25.99
CA SER A 384 11.22 -29.76 -25.87
C SER A 384 11.14 -30.36 -27.26
N ALA A 385 11.48 -31.64 -27.38
CA ALA A 385 11.46 -32.32 -28.66
C ALA A 385 10.95 -33.75 -28.52
N SER A 386 10.47 -34.28 -29.62
CA SER A 386 10.20 -35.71 -29.82
C SER A 386 10.82 -36.11 -31.15
N ALA A 387 11.02 -37.40 -31.39
CA ALA A 387 11.31 -37.86 -32.74
C ALA A 387 10.18 -37.42 -33.72
N GLY A 388 10.51 -37.27 -34.99
CA GLY A 388 9.58 -37.00 -36.09
C GLY A 388 9.13 -38.30 -36.78
N THR A 389 8.05 -38.25 -37.55
CA THR A 389 7.53 -39.44 -38.24
C THR A 389 8.34 -39.74 -39.50
N THR A 390 9.02 -40.89 -39.56
CA THR A 390 9.61 -41.43 -40.80
C THR A 390 8.86 -42.68 -41.28
N THR A 391 8.62 -42.77 -42.58
CA THR A 391 8.09 -43.95 -43.26
C THR A 391 9.17 -45.04 -43.38
N GLY A 392 9.38 -45.85 -42.35
CA GLY A 392 10.31 -46.99 -42.40
C GLY A 392 10.38 -47.74 -41.07
N SER A 393 10.15 -49.05 -41.08
CA SER A 393 9.90 -49.88 -39.88
C SER A 393 11.15 -50.52 -39.26
N ALA A 394 12.37 -50.03 -39.52
CA ALA A 394 13.57 -50.80 -39.19
C ALA A 394 14.86 -50.00 -38.90
N GLN A 395 14.81 -48.81 -38.29
CA GLN A 395 16.04 -48.07 -37.95
C GLN A 395 16.03 -47.59 -36.50
N THR A 396 17.19 -47.75 -35.85
CA THR A 396 17.57 -47.27 -34.53
C THR A 396 17.30 -45.77 -34.44
N ILE A 397 16.40 -45.35 -33.54
CA ILE A 397 16.02 -43.93 -33.39
C ILE A 397 16.78 -43.38 -32.18
N ASN A 398 17.96 -42.80 -32.43
CA ASN A 398 18.87 -42.32 -31.39
C ASN A 398 18.34 -41.04 -30.71
N MET A 399 18.51 -40.94 -29.39
CA MET A 399 18.13 -39.75 -28.60
C MET A 399 18.83 -38.46 -29.07
N HIS A 400 20.05 -38.52 -29.63
CA HIS A 400 20.80 -37.30 -29.94
C HIS A 400 20.08 -36.41 -30.97
N SER A 401 19.28 -36.99 -31.88
CA SER A 401 18.51 -36.25 -32.87
C SER A 401 17.44 -35.32 -32.26
N THR A 402 17.04 -35.53 -30.99
CA THR A 402 16.04 -34.71 -30.26
C THR A 402 16.68 -33.75 -29.24
N LEU A 403 18.00 -33.78 -29.05
CA LEU A 403 18.71 -32.84 -28.17
C LEU A 403 18.99 -31.53 -28.92
N VAL A 404 18.32 -30.47 -28.49
CA VAL A 404 18.35 -29.15 -29.15
C VAL A 404 18.85 -28.09 -28.18
N ARG A 405 19.99 -27.49 -28.50
CA ARG A 405 20.51 -26.30 -27.82
C ARG A 405 19.75 -25.07 -28.30
N ALA A 406 19.31 -24.23 -27.37
CA ALA A 406 18.60 -22.98 -27.65
C ALA A 406 19.38 -21.79 -27.11
N VAL A 407 19.63 -20.79 -27.95
CA VAL A 407 20.34 -19.56 -27.61
C VAL A 407 19.47 -18.37 -27.99
N VAL A 408 19.24 -17.45 -27.04
CA VAL A 408 18.65 -16.14 -27.36
C VAL A 408 19.78 -15.26 -27.91
N SER A 409 19.97 -15.31 -29.22
CA SER A 409 21.14 -14.78 -29.91
C SER A 409 21.21 -13.26 -29.90
N ASN A 410 20.06 -12.58 -29.89
CA ASN A 410 19.91 -11.14 -29.74
C ASN A 410 18.44 -10.79 -29.45
N GLU A 411 18.12 -9.51 -29.44
CA GLU A 411 16.80 -8.96 -29.13
C GLU A 411 15.67 -9.49 -30.04
N SER A 412 16.00 -9.94 -31.24
CA SER A 412 15.03 -10.30 -32.29
C SER A 412 15.16 -11.75 -32.77
N THR A 413 16.07 -12.55 -32.20
CA THR A 413 16.35 -13.89 -32.72
C THR A 413 16.69 -14.88 -31.62
N ALA A 414 16.00 -16.03 -31.64
CA ALA A 414 16.43 -17.23 -30.94
C ALA A 414 16.96 -18.25 -31.96
N THR A 415 18.16 -18.78 -31.72
CA THR A 415 18.79 -19.81 -32.54
C THR A 415 18.68 -21.16 -31.86
N PHE A 416 18.28 -22.17 -32.63
CA PHE A 416 18.17 -23.54 -32.18
C PHE A 416 19.10 -24.40 -33.02
N THR A 417 19.98 -25.13 -32.36
CA THR A 417 20.94 -26.02 -33.01
C THR A 417 20.78 -27.44 -32.49
N ARG A 418 20.96 -28.40 -33.39
CA ARG A 418 21.26 -29.79 -33.05
C ARG A 418 22.57 -30.17 -33.72
N ARG A 419 23.29 -31.13 -33.16
CA ARG A 419 24.56 -31.55 -33.75
C ARG A 419 24.31 -32.34 -35.04
N ASN A 420 25.21 -32.19 -36.01
CA ASN A 420 25.29 -33.09 -37.16
C ASN A 420 26.18 -34.28 -36.79
N ASP A 421 25.58 -35.46 -36.74
CA ASP A 421 26.33 -36.70 -36.69
C ASP A 421 26.69 -37.15 -38.12
N ALA A 422 27.98 -37.22 -38.42
CA ALA A 422 28.46 -37.66 -39.73
C ALA A 422 28.44 -39.19 -39.88
N ASP A 423 28.33 -39.92 -38.77
CA ASP A 423 28.50 -41.36 -38.70
C ASP A 423 27.13 -42.10 -38.78
N VAL A 424 26.02 -41.42 -38.46
CA VAL A 424 24.65 -41.97 -38.55
C VAL A 424 23.69 -41.01 -39.27
N ALA A 425 22.77 -41.58 -40.06
CA ALA A 425 21.73 -40.80 -40.71
C ALA A 425 20.77 -40.19 -39.67
N GLU A 426 20.68 -38.86 -39.67
CA GLU A 426 19.89 -38.11 -38.72
C GLU A 426 18.40 -38.24 -38.99
N LEU A 427 17.63 -38.54 -37.95
CA LEU A 427 16.18 -38.66 -38.08
C LEU A 427 15.49 -37.30 -37.95
N ALA A 428 14.25 -37.26 -38.42
CA ALA A 428 13.44 -36.07 -38.24
C ALA A 428 13.19 -35.83 -36.75
N ALA A 429 13.19 -34.58 -36.32
CA ALA A 429 12.91 -34.21 -34.94
C ALA A 429 11.92 -33.05 -34.88
N ASP A 430 10.93 -33.23 -34.03
CA ASP A 430 9.80 -32.34 -33.82
C ASP A 430 10.11 -31.49 -32.59
N VAL A 431 10.22 -30.16 -32.74
CA VAL A 431 10.68 -29.28 -31.66
C VAL A 431 9.63 -28.22 -31.35
N ASN A 432 9.35 -28.05 -30.06
CA ASN A 432 8.64 -26.89 -29.53
C ASN A 432 9.61 -26.05 -28.70
N TRP A 433 9.50 -24.74 -28.83
CA TRP A 433 10.34 -23.79 -28.10
C TRP A 433 9.50 -22.69 -27.48
N GLN A 434 10.01 -22.15 -26.38
CA GLN A 434 9.45 -21.02 -25.65
C GLN A 434 10.58 -20.08 -25.27
N VAL A 435 10.43 -18.78 -25.49
CA VAL A 435 11.30 -17.72 -24.95
C VAL A 435 10.49 -16.94 -23.95
N VAL A 436 11.01 -16.83 -22.73
CA VAL A 436 10.33 -16.23 -21.57
C VAL A 436 11.10 -15.00 -21.14
N GLU A 437 10.40 -13.90 -20.90
CA GLU A 437 10.95 -12.67 -20.29
C GLU A 437 9.97 -12.16 -19.24
N PHE A 438 10.49 -11.88 -18.03
CA PHE A 438 9.70 -11.39 -16.90
C PHE A 438 9.57 -9.86 -16.93
N ALA A 439 8.66 -9.31 -16.13
CA ALA A 439 8.50 -7.86 -16.00
C ALA A 439 9.79 -7.21 -15.47
N PRO A 440 10.18 -6.02 -15.98
CA PRO A 440 11.41 -5.35 -15.55
C PRO A 440 11.26 -4.48 -14.31
N PHE A 441 10.05 -4.06 -13.97
CA PHE A 441 9.76 -3.25 -12.80
C PHE A 441 8.32 -3.47 -12.35
N ASN A 442 8.01 -3.09 -11.11
CA ASN A 442 6.70 -3.28 -10.48
C ASN A 442 6.37 -2.12 -9.54
N VAL A 443 5.23 -1.48 -9.75
CA VAL A 443 4.66 -0.42 -8.94
C VAL A 443 4.19 -1.03 -7.62
N THR A 444 4.73 -0.51 -6.53
CA THR A 444 4.50 -0.99 -5.15
C THR A 444 3.70 0.00 -4.31
N SER A 445 3.47 1.22 -4.80
CA SER A 445 2.57 2.21 -4.19
C SER A 445 2.14 3.21 -5.27
N PRO A 446 0.84 3.49 -5.40
CA PRO A 446 -0.28 2.98 -4.60
C PRO A 446 -0.60 1.51 -4.92
N VAL A 447 -1.13 0.77 -3.94
CA VAL A 447 -1.57 -0.63 -4.10
C VAL A 447 -3.08 -0.77 -4.28
N GLY A 448 -3.86 0.29 -4.04
CA GLY A 448 -5.30 0.39 -4.20
C GLY A 448 -6.05 0.73 -2.91
N ASN A 449 -7.22 1.36 -3.05
CA ASN A 449 -8.08 1.88 -1.99
C ASN A 449 -7.51 3.03 -1.14
N GLU A 450 -6.29 3.50 -1.38
CA GLU A 450 -5.81 4.73 -0.74
C GLU A 450 -6.66 5.93 -1.18
N SER A 451 -6.79 6.93 -0.31
CA SER A 451 -7.42 8.22 -0.63
C SER A 451 -6.41 9.33 -0.46
N TRP A 452 -6.03 9.97 -1.56
CA TRP A 452 -5.01 11.00 -1.59
C TRP A 452 -5.64 12.37 -1.86
N GLN A 453 -5.28 13.34 -1.03
CA GLN A 453 -5.79 14.69 -1.16
C GLN A 453 -5.01 15.50 -2.20
N VAL A 454 -5.73 16.25 -3.03
CA VAL A 454 -5.16 17.13 -4.06
C VAL A 454 -4.11 18.09 -3.46
N GLY A 455 -3.00 18.26 -4.17
CA GLY A 455 -1.93 19.18 -3.80
C GLY A 455 -0.98 18.68 -2.71
N THR A 456 -1.29 17.55 -2.06
CA THR A 456 -0.34 16.86 -1.18
C THR A 456 0.78 16.21 -1.99
N THR A 457 1.89 15.90 -1.32
CA THR A 457 2.98 15.10 -1.90
C THR A 457 2.87 13.68 -1.38
N GLN A 458 2.71 12.73 -2.31
CA GLN A 458 2.66 11.30 -2.05
C GLN A 458 3.79 10.60 -2.79
N ASN A 459 4.29 9.50 -2.24
CA ASN A 459 5.37 8.76 -2.89
C ASN A 459 4.78 7.66 -3.79
N ILE A 460 5.09 7.74 -5.09
CA ILE A 460 4.96 6.61 -6.00
C ILE A 460 6.21 5.76 -5.81
N THR A 461 6.06 4.47 -5.52
CA THR A 461 7.20 3.56 -5.31
C THR A 461 7.14 2.40 -6.27
N TRP A 462 8.30 1.91 -6.69
CA TRP A 462 8.42 0.74 -7.55
C TRP A 462 9.73 0.01 -7.32
N THR A 463 9.80 -1.25 -7.74
CA THR A 463 11.03 -2.03 -7.79
C THR A 463 11.50 -2.17 -9.24
N SER A 464 12.80 -2.20 -9.48
CA SER A 464 13.40 -2.36 -10.83
C SER A 464 14.43 -3.49 -10.88
N SER A 465 14.46 -4.19 -12.01
CA SER A 465 15.48 -5.17 -12.39
C SER A 465 16.74 -4.52 -12.96
N SER A 466 17.81 -5.30 -13.13
CA SER A 466 19.02 -4.84 -13.82
C SER A 466 18.92 -5.14 -15.31
N SER A 467 18.83 -4.09 -16.13
CA SER A 467 18.87 -4.20 -17.58
C SER A 467 19.39 -2.92 -18.21
N SER A 468 20.27 -3.08 -19.20
CA SER A 468 20.75 -1.97 -20.04
C SER A 468 19.67 -1.39 -20.95
N LYS A 469 18.51 -2.05 -21.06
CA LYS A 469 17.36 -1.64 -21.89
C LYS A 469 16.35 -0.77 -21.13
N LEU A 470 16.47 -0.70 -19.80
CA LEU A 470 15.72 0.22 -18.94
C LEU A 470 16.43 1.57 -18.86
N THR A 471 15.80 2.63 -19.36
CA THR A 471 16.40 3.96 -19.47
C THR A 471 15.70 4.98 -18.55
N THR A 472 15.19 6.09 -19.08
CA THR A 472 14.39 7.03 -18.29
C THR A 472 13.02 6.41 -18.05
N LEU A 473 12.51 6.45 -16.82
CA LEU A 473 11.14 6.02 -16.50
C LEU A 473 10.21 7.22 -16.48
N LYS A 474 9.00 7.01 -16.99
CA LYS A 474 7.93 8.01 -17.05
C LYS A 474 6.76 7.57 -16.19
N LEU A 475 6.16 8.51 -15.47
CA LEU A 475 4.89 8.33 -14.77
C LEU A 475 3.77 8.94 -15.59
N GLU A 476 2.74 8.15 -15.81
CA GLU A 476 1.43 8.57 -16.29
C GLU A 476 0.42 8.26 -15.18
N TRP A 477 -0.67 9.02 -15.13
CA TRP A 477 -1.80 8.72 -14.25
C TRP A 477 -3.10 8.87 -15.04
N ASN A 478 -4.12 8.11 -14.67
CA ASN A 478 -5.43 8.12 -15.32
C ASN A 478 -6.47 8.41 -14.26
N ASP A 479 -7.40 9.32 -14.55
CA ASP A 479 -8.50 9.74 -13.68
C ASP A 479 -9.86 9.24 -14.19
N GLY A 480 -9.86 8.14 -14.93
CA GLY A 480 -11.05 7.60 -15.60
C GLY A 480 -11.37 8.30 -16.94
N SER A 481 -10.85 9.50 -17.20
CA SER A 481 -11.05 10.23 -18.47
C SER A 481 -9.96 9.94 -19.52
N GLY A 482 -8.89 9.26 -19.12
CA GLY A 482 -7.74 8.90 -19.96
C GLY A 482 -6.40 9.13 -19.25
N TRP A 483 -5.33 8.64 -19.86
CA TRP A 483 -3.98 8.84 -19.33
C TRP A 483 -3.51 10.29 -19.56
N ALA A 484 -3.13 10.95 -18.48
CA ALA A 484 -2.48 12.25 -18.51
C ALA A 484 -1.09 12.19 -19.14
N THR A 485 -0.55 13.36 -19.49
CA THR A 485 0.78 13.48 -20.10
C THR A 485 1.87 12.87 -19.21
N ALA A 486 2.65 11.97 -19.79
CA ALA A 486 3.77 11.33 -19.13
C ALA A 486 4.82 12.34 -18.63
N THR A 487 5.27 12.18 -17.38
CA THR A 487 6.34 12.98 -16.78
C THR A 487 7.53 12.09 -16.47
N ASP A 488 8.75 12.53 -16.77
CA ASP A 488 9.97 11.79 -16.40
C ASP A 488 10.11 11.74 -14.87
N VAL A 489 10.22 10.54 -14.30
CA VAL A 489 10.27 10.32 -12.84
C VAL A 489 11.56 9.70 -12.35
N TYR A 490 12.36 9.12 -13.26
CA TYR A 490 13.63 8.51 -12.89
C TYR A 490 14.59 8.39 -14.06
N GLY A 491 15.88 8.58 -13.79
CA GLY A 491 16.97 8.47 -14.77
C GLY A 491 17.15 9.73 -15.62
N SER A 492 18.38 10.24 -15.72
CA SER A 492 18.72 11.26 -16.73
C SER A 492 18.59 10.66 -18.12
N SER A 493 18.26 11.48 -19.13
CA SER A 493 18.12 11.05 -20.53
C SER A 493 19.23 10.08 -20.97
N GLY A 494 18.86 8.81 -21.20
CA GLY A 494 19.77 7.77 -21.70
C GLY A 494 20.61 7.02 -20.66
N ALA A 495 20.49 7.32 -19.36
CA ALA A 495 21.14 6.54 -18.31
C ALA A 495 20.31 5.30 -17.93
N ALA A 496 20.99 4.20 -17.57
CA ALA A 496 20.32 2.98 -17.14
C ALA A 496 19.62 3.16 -15.78
N VAL A 497 18.46 2.54 -15.61
CA VAL A 497 17.77 2.48 -14.31
C VAL A 497 18.60 1.68 -13.31
N THR A 498 18.76 2.20 -12.10
CA THR A 498 19.42 1.45 -11.02
C THR A 498 18.46 0.36 -10.51
N PRO A 499 18.89 -0.90 -10.35
CA PRO A 499 18.04 -1.95 -9.81
C PRO A 499 17.73 -1.72 -8.32
N GLY A 500 16.56 -2.18 -7.87
CA GLY A 500 16.11 -2.13 -6.47
C GLY A 500 14.85 -1.28 -6.26
N SER A 501 14.57 -0.93 -5.01
CA SER A 501 13.41 -0.11 -4.62
C SER A 501 13.68 1.38 -4.90
N LEU A 502 12.80 2.00 -5.67
CA LEU A 502 12.86 3.39 -6.11
C LEU A 502 11.57 4.13 -5.74
N SER A 503 11.65 5.46 -5.69
CA SER A 503 10.52 6.31 -5.32
C SER A 503 10.54 7.64 -6.05
N PHE A 504 9.36 8.19 -6.33
CA PHE A 504 9.15 9.53 -6.85
C PHE A 504 8.15 10.30 -5.98
N ALA A 505 8.56 11.48 -5.52
CA ALA A 505 7.70 12.39 -4.76
C ALA A 505 6.70 13.07 -5.72
N TRP A 506 5.51 12.51 -5.83
CA TRP A 506 4.46 12.98 -6.71
C TRP A 506 3.59 14.02 -6.03
N LYS A 507 3.49 15.19 -6.64
CA LYS A 507 2.50 16.20 -6.24
C LYS A 507 1.15 15.81 -6.83
N VAL A 508 0.21 15.41 -5.98
CA VAL A 508 -1.10 14.90 -6.37
C VAL A 508 -1.84 15.99 -7.18
N PRO A 509 -2.15 15.75 -8.46
CA PRO A 509 -2.83 16.70 -9.33
C PRO A 509 -4.32 16.79 -8.99
N SER A 510 -5.00 17.80 -9.55
CA SER A 510 -6.45 17.93 -9.44
C SER A 510 -7.14 17.05 -10.48
N PRO A 511 -8.06 16.15 -10.09
CA PRO A 511 -8.89 15.41 -11.04
C PRO A 511 -9.98 16.31 -11.64
N ALA A 512 -10.67 15.81 -12.68
CA ALA A 512 -11.75 16.55 -13.35
C ALA A 512 -12.98 16.81 -12.45
N THR A 513 -13.22 15.93 -11.48
CA THR A 513 -14.33 15.97 -10.51
C THR A 513 -13.81 16.27 -9.11
N GLU A 514 -14.71 16.49 -8.15
CA GLU A 514 -14.31 16.71 -6.75
C GLU A 514 -13.64 15.48 -6.12
N LYS A 515 -14.07 14.29 -6.52
CA LYS A 515 -13.59 12.98 -6.08
C LYS A 515 -13.54 12.04 -7.28
N GLU A 516 -12.38 11.46 -7.55
CA GLU A 516 -12.18 10.43 -8.55
C GLU A 516 -11.71 9.14 -7.88
N THR A 517 -12.40 8.03 -8.13
CA THR A 517 -12.15 6.73 -7.49
C THR A 517 -11.48 5.73 -8.42
N ASP A 518 -11.46 6.01 -9.72
CA ASP A 518 -10.88 5.15 -10.75
C ASP A 518 -9.47 5.61 -11.14
N VAL A 519 -8.70 6.07 -10.14
CA VAL A 519 -7.34 6.56 -10.39
C VAL A 519 -6.34 5.43 -10.46
N LEU A 520 -5.51 5.44 -11.50
CA LEU A 520 -4.39 4.53 -11.69
C LEU A 520 -3.12 5.31 -11.97
N VAL A 521 -1.98 4.78 -11.54
CA VAL A 521 -0.66 5.25 -11.99
C VAL A 521 0.02 4.16 -12.79
N LYS A 522 0.79 4.58 -13.79
CA LYS A 522 1.56 3.69 -14.66
C LYS A 522 2.96 4.23 -14.84
N ILE A 523 3.93 3.34 -14.69
CA ILE A 523 5.32 3.61 -15.00
C ILE A 523 5.62 3.01 -16.37
N THR A 524 6.25 3.79 -17.24
CA THR A 524 6.60 3.42 -18.60
C THR A 524 8.10 3.60 -18.81
N ASN A 525 8.76 2.59 -19.39
CA ASN A 525 10.14 2.72 -19.86
C ASN A 525 10.19 3.62 -21.10
N ASN A 526 11.00 4.67 -21.06
CA ASN A 526 11.17 5.61 -22.16
C ASN A 526 12.16 5.09 -23.22
N ASN A 527 12.04 3.81 -23.57
CA ASN A 527 12.76 3.19 -24.67
C ASN A 527 11.75 2.64 -25.66
N ALA A 528 11.63 3.24 -26.84
CA ALA A 528 10.60 2.90 -27.81
C ALA A 528 10.71 1.45 -28.34
N SER A 529 11.90 0.85 -28.33
CA SER A 529 12.09 -0.56 -28.68
C SER A 529 11.65 -1.52 -27.57
N TYR A 530 11.61 -1.01 -26.33
CA TYR A 530 11.36 -1.76 -25.11
C TYR A 530 10.27 -1.04 -24.30
N GLY A 531 9.05 -1.07 -24.84
CA GLY A 531 7.85 -0.42 -24.28
C GLY A 531 7.31 -1.10 -23.03
N TYR A 532 8.19 -1.42 -22.08
CA TYR A 532 7.80 -1.96 -20.79
C TYR A 532 6.95 -0.96 -20.05
N THR A 533 5.83 -1.43 -19.52
CA THR A 533 5.00 -0.67 -18.60
C THR A 533 4.70 -1.48 -17.37
N ASP A 534 4.26 -0.81 -16.32
CA ASP A 534 3.64 -1.44 -15.17
C ASP A 534 2.70 -0.44 -14.49
N GLN A 535 1.64 -0.95 -13.85
CA GLN A 535 0.56 -0.13 -13.32
C GLN A 535 0.28 -0.51 -11.86
N SER A 536 -0.22 0.44 -11.07
CA SER A 536 -0.84 0.10 -9.78
C SER A 536 -1.89 -1.02 -9.92
N ASN A 537 -1.83 -1.97 -9.00
CA ASN A 537 -2.63 -3.21 -9.03
C ASN A 537 -4.14 -2.99 -8.91
N ALA A 538 -4.56 -1.87 -8.32
CA ALA A 538 -5.96 -1.50 -8.16
C ALA A 538 -6.13 0.01 -8.18
N ASN A 539 -7.39 0.44 -8.33
CA ASN A 539 -7.75 1.85 -8.32
C ASN A 539 -7.54 2.44 -6.92
N PHE A 540 -7.09 3.69 -6.87
CA PHE A 540 -7.07 4.52 -5.68
C PHE A 540 -7.90 5.78 -5.89
N THR A 541 -8.17 6.52 -4.83
CA THR A 541 -8.99 7.72 -4.85
C THR A 541 -8.12 8.97 -4.79
N ILE A 542 -8.41 9.96 -5.64
CA ILE A 542 -7.97 11.34 -5.44
C ILE A 542 -9.18 12.19 -5.11
N ILE A 543 -9.08 12.98 -4.04
CA ILE A 543 -10.17 13.84 -3.58
C ILE A 543 -9.69 15.25 -3.29
N SER A 544 -10.54 16.22 -3.60
CA SER A 544 -10.34 17.63 -3.26
C SER A 544 -10.19 17.83 -1.76
N ARG A 545 -9.62 18.96 -1.36
CA ARG A 545 -9.52 19.33 0.06
C ARG A 545 -9.77 20.81 0.26
N VAL A 546 -10.17 21.15 1.48
CA VAL A 546 -10.48 22.50 1.94
C VAL A 546 -9.71 22.78 3.22
N GLN A 547 -9.45 24.05 3.52
CA GLN A 547 -8.78 24.47 4.76
C GLN A 547 -9.26 25.83 5.23
N ILE A 548 -9.84 25.94 6.42
CA ILE A 548 -10.13 27.22 7.07
C ILE A 548 -8.84 27.90 7.51
N ILE A 549 -8.76 29.19 7.20
CA ILE A 549 -7.64 30.05 7.58
C ILE A 549 -8.06 31.21 8.48
N GLU A 550 -9.34 31.60 8.47
CA GLU A 550 -9.90 32.58 9.40
C GLU A 550 -11.40 32.30 9.60
N PRO A 551 -11.91 32.26 10.84
CA PRO A 551 -11.17 32.29 12.10
C PRO A 551 -10.42 30.97 12.34
N ASN A 552 -9.27 31.03 13.01
CA ASN A 552 -8.42 29.86 13.25
C ASN A 552 -7.89 29.74 14.69
N GLY A 553 -8.50 30.46 15.65
CA GLY A 553 -8.43 30.15 17.07
C GLY A 553 -8.00 31.27 18.03
N THR A 554 -7.87 32.51 17.56
CA THR A 554 -7.52 33.66 18.45
C THR A 554 -8.38 34.88 18.21
N GLU A 555 -9.26 34.80 17.22
CA GLU A 555 -10.12 35.87 16.80
C GLU A 555 -11.19 36.15 17.85
N LEU A 556 -11.42 37.44 18.09
CA LEU A 556 -12.54 37.94 18.89
C LEU A 556 -13.51 38.66 17.96
N TRP A 557 -14.66 38.04 17.74
CA TRP A 557 -15.77 38.59 16.96
C TRP A 557 -16.93 38.93 17.89
N TYR A 558 -17.85 39.78 17.44
CA TYR A 558 -19.00 40.18 18.24
C TYR A 558 -20.31 39.75 17.58
N VAL A 559 -21.30 39.40 18.40
CA VAL A 559 -22.67 39.22 17.92
C VAL A 559 -23.14 40.50 17.24
N GLY A 560 -23.81 40.35 16.10
CA GLY A 560 -24.29 41.47 15.28
C GLY A 560 -23.23 42.10 14.36
N ASP A 561 -21.96 41.64 14.41
CA ASP A 561 -20.97 42.04 13.40
C ASP A 561 -21.48 41.69 11.99
N THR A 562 -21.32 42.62 11.04
CA THR A 562 -21.83 42.50 9.65
C THR A 562 -20.71 42.40 8.60
N THR A 563 -19.45 42.43 9.02
CA THR A 563 -18.29 42.52 8.12
C THR A 563 -17.26 41.42 8.33
N ARG A 564 -17.48 40.52 9.29
CA ARG A 564 -16.56 39.41 9.57
C ARG A 564 -16.63 38.39 8.44
N LYS A 565 -15.46 37.89 8.04
CA LYS A 565 -15.33 36.95 6.94
C LYS A 565 -14.77 35.63 7.45
N ILE A 566 -15.45 34.54 7.11
CA ILE A 566 -14.85 33.22 7.13
C ILE A 566 -14.04 33.06 5.84
N LYS A 567 -12.78 32.65 5.94
CA LYS A 567 -11.84 32.54 4.82
C LYS A 567 -11.24 31.14 4.80
N TRP A 568 -11.00 30.62 3.60
CA TRP A 568 -10.43 29.29 3.42
C TRP A 568 -9.63 29.17 2.12
N TYR A 569 -8.77 28.16 2.08
CA TYR A 569 -8.18 27.65 0.84
C TYR A 569 -8.91 26.39 0.40
N TYR A 570 -8.89 26.13 -0.90
CA TYR A 570 -9.34 24.87 -1.48
C TYR A 570 -8.39 24.39 -2.58
N TRP A 571 -8.30 23.08 -2.76
CA TRP A 571 -7.45 22.43 -3.75
C TRP A 571 -8.30 21.50 -4.62
N GLY A 572 -8.24 21.71 -5.93
CA GLY A 572 -9.09 21.04 -6.91
C GLY A 572 -9.66 22.03 -7.91
N THR A 573 -9.77 21.64 -9.18
CA THR A 573 -10.36 22.47 -10.23
C THR A 573 -11.89 22.47 -10.20
N ASN A 574 -12.50 21.58 -9.42
CA ASN A 574 -13.95 21.44 -9.28
C ASN A 574 -14.28 20.87 -7.89
N THR A 575 -14.24 21.70 -6.85
CA THR A 575 -14.43 21.29 -5.45
C THR A 575 -15.90 21.08 -5.07
N GLY A 576 -16.81 21.05 -6.05
CA GLY A 576 -18.25 21.08 -5.79
C GLY A 576 -18.68 22.35 -5.06
N ASN A 577 -19.89 22.32 -4.51
CA ASN A 577 -20.38 23.40 -3.65
C ASN A 577 -20.04 23.09 -2.19
N ILE A 578 -19.78 24.14 -1.41
CA ILE A 578 -19.45 24.02 0.01
C ILE A 578 -20.57 24.54 0.92
N SER A 579 -20.51 24.11 2.17
CA SER A 579 -21.33 24.62 3.27
C SER A 579 -20.45 25.05 4.45
N LEU A 580 -20.82 26.17 5.07
CA LEU A 580 -20.21 26.64 6.32
C LEU A 580 -21.16 26.39 7.49
N GLU A 581 -20.61 25.85 8.56
CA GLU A 581 -21.31 25.60 9.81
C GLU A 581 -20.49 26.11 10.99
N TYR A 582 -21.14 26.37 12.11
CA TYR A 582 -20.50 26.71 13.37
C TYR A 582 -20.98 25.78 14.49
N SER A 583 -20.16 25.62 15.51
CA SER A 583 -20.46 24.88 16.72
C SER A 583 -20.02 25.71 17.91
N ILE A 584 -20.87 25.75 18.94
CA ILE A 584 -20.58 26.42 20.21
C ILE A 584 -20.30 25.42 21.35
N ASP A 585 -20.62 24.13 21.14
CA ASP A 585 -20.44 23.10 22.14
C ASP A 585 -18.98 22.62 22.17
N ALA A 586 -18.39 22.52 23.37
CA ALA A 586 -16.99 22.13 23.54
C ALA A 586 -16.57 20.80 22.87
N PRO A 587 -17.41 19.74 22.74
CA PRO A 587 -17.04 18.54 22.00
C PRO A 587 -17.25 18.67 20.48
N HIS A 588 -17.84 19.76 20.00
CA HIS A 588 -18.18 20.00 18.61
C HIS A 588 -18.97 18.84 17.96
N ALA A 589 -19.88 18.26 18.73
CA ALA A 589 -20.76 17.18 18.29
C ALA A 589 -21.94 17.71 17.47
N THR A 590 -22.34 18.96 17.72
CA THR A 590 -23.45 19.62 17.02
C THR A 590 -22.97 20.81 16.20
N TRP A 591 -23.44 20.89 14.96
CA TRP A 591 -23.07 21.94 14.03
C TRP A 591 -24.33 22.60 13.47
N THR A 592 -24.35 23.93 13.50
CA THR A 592 -25.43 24.77 13.02
C THR A 592 -24.99 25.47 11.74
N ALA A 593 -25.86 25.51 10.73
CA ALA A 593 -25.54 26.19 9.47
C ALA A 593 -25.32 27.70 9.69
N VAL A 594 -24.26 28.24 9.08
CA VAL A 594 -24.12 29.69 8.90
C VAL A 594 -25.21 30.11 7.90
N SER A 595 -26.03 31.09 8.29
CA SER A 595 -27.19 31.53 7.49
C SER A 595 -26.76 31.93 6.08
N GLY A 596 -27.40 31.39 5.05
CA GLY A 596 -27.09 31.68 3.65
C GLY A 596 -25.83 30.97 3.09
N ALA A 597 -25.17 30.13 3.88
CA ALA A 597 -23.89 29.50 3.51
C ALA A 597 -23.98 27.97 3.32
N THR A 598 -25.10 27.44 2.79
CA THR A 598 -25.33 25.98 2.67
C THR A 598 -25.17 25.42 1.25
N ASN A 599 -24.71 26.23 0.29
CA ASN A 599 -24.52 25.82 -1.09
C ASN A 599 -23.68 26.83 -1.88
N ILE A 600 -22.54 27.22 -1.32
CA ILE A 600 -21.67 28.24 -1.93
C ILE A 600 -20.90 27.58 -3.08
N ALA A 601 -21.04 28.12 -4.28
CA ALA A 601 -20.26 27.69 -5.42
C ALA A 601 -18.84 28.26 -5.31
N GLU A 602 -17.83 27.41 -5.46
CA GLU A 602 -16.43 27.83 -5.50
C GLU A 602 -16.05 28.34 -6.90
N ASP A 603 -15.06 29.24 -6.95
CA ASP A 603 -14.50 29.70 -8.22
C ASP A 603 -13.78 28.55 -8.94
N THR A 604 -14.07 28.38 -10.23
CA THR A 604 -13.72 27.19 -11.03
C THR A 604 -12.41 27.36 -11.83
N GLY A 605 -11.54 28.28 -11.41
CA GLY A 605 -10.41 28.74 -12.24
C GLY A 605 -9.03 28.09 -12.03
N GLY A 606 -8.78 27.35 -10.95
CA GLY A 606 -7.42 26.90 -10.62
C GLY A 606 -7.30 25.70 -9.66
N SER A 607 -6.11 25.07 -9.63
CA SER A 607 -5.80 23.92 -8.76
C SER A 607 -5.63 24.27 -7.27
N LEU A 608 -5.40 25.56 -6.98
CA LEU A 608 -5.46 26.17 -5.65
C LEU A 608 -6.29 27.44 -5.78
N GLY A 609 -7.32 27.57 -4.95
CA GLY A 609 -8.14 28.76 -4.88
C GLY A 609 -8.35 29.25 -3.45
N TYR A 610 -8.94 30.43 -3.34
CA TYR A 610 -9.20 31.13 -2.10
C TYR A 610 -10.67 31.53 -2.08
N GLY A 611 -11.36 31.20 -0.99
CA GLY A 611 -12.76 31.56 -0.76
C GLY A 611 -12.91 32.43 0.46
N GLU A 612 -13.93 33.30 0.43
CA GLU A 612 -14.35 34.08 1.58
C GLU A 612 -15.89 34.24 1.61
N TYR A 613 -16.45 34.22 2.81
CA TYR A 613 -17.88 34.43 3.06
C TYR A 613 -18.08 35.44 4.17
N VAL A 614 -18.88 36.47 3.94
CA VAL A 614 -19.24 37.46 4.97
C VAL A 614 -20.33 36.88 5.86
N TRP A 615 -20.04 36.69 7.15
CA TRP A 615 -21.02 36.27 8.13
C TRP A 615 -21.81 37.50 8.62
N ASP A 616 -22.94 37.76 7.95
CA ASP A 616 -23.74 38.98 8.16
C ASP A 616 -25.22 38.68 8.44
N PRO A 617 -25.75 39.08 9.61
CA PRO A 617 -25.01 39.38 10.85
C PRO A 617 -24.56 38.07 11.52
N ILE A 618 -23.54 38.15 12.39
CA ILE A 618 -23.25 37.05 13.31
C ILE A 618 -24.44 36.89 14.29
N PRO A 619 -25.13 35.74 14.32
CA PRO A 619 -26.32 35.52 15.14
C PRO A 619 -25.94 35.37 16.61
N LYS A 620 -26.88 35.69 17.52
CA LYS A 620 -26.65 35.54 18.97
C LYS A 620 -26.39 34.09 19.36
N GLU A 621 -26.96 33.14 18.63
CA GLU A 621 -26.80 31.70 18.83
C GLU A 621 -25.35 31.23 18.62
N ALA A 622 -24.51 32.04 17.98
CA ALA A 622 -23.09 31.77 17.82
C ALA A 622 -22.23 32.25 19.00
N SER A 623 -22.80 32.96 19.99
CA SER A 623 -22.02 33.50 21.11
C SER A 623 -21.43 32.39 21.99
N GLY A 624 -20.13 32.47 22.26
CA GLY A 624 -19.40 31.50 23.08
C GLY A 624 -17.88 31.65 22.97
N LYS A 625 -17.17 31.16 24.00
CA LYS A 625 -15.68 31.09 24.03
C LYS A 625 -15.13 29.85 23.35
N THR A 626 -15.99 28.87 23.08
CA THR A 626 -15.64 27.60 22.44
C THR A 626 -16.21 27.54 21.02
N THR A 627 -16.35 28.67 20.33
CA THR A 627 -16.92 28.65 18.98
C THR A 627 -15.89 28.13 17.98
N GLN A 628 -16.31 27.20 17.13
CA GLN A 628 -15.58 26.77 15.94
C GLN A 628 -16.45 26.94 14.70
N VAL A 629 -15.81 27.13 13.56
CA VAL A 629 -16.47 27.01 12.26
C VAL A 629 -15.88 25.83 11.51
N ARG A 630 -16.64 25.26 10.58
CA ARG A 630 -16.12 24.30 9.62
C ARG A 630 -16.66 24.57 8.23
N ILE A 631 -15.85 24.21 7.26
CA ILE A 631 -16.22 24.13 5.85
C ILE A 631 -16.36 22.67 5.48
N LYS A 632 -17.37 22.32 4.69
CA LYS A 632 -17.53 20.97 4.15
C LYS A 632 -18.11 21.00 2.74
N SER A 633 -17.81 19.97 1.96
CA SER A 633 -18.51 19.71 0.71
C SER A 633 -19.98 19.39 0.95
N VAL A 634 -20.84 19.89 0.06
CA VAL A 634 -22.25 19.50 0.01
C VAL A 634 -22.39 18.05 -0.45
N THR A 635 -21.51 17.59 -1.33
CA THR A 635 -21.58 16.26 -1.95
C THR A 635 -20.82 15.21 -1.14
N TYR A 636 -19.65 15.54 -0.59
CA TYR A 636 -18.79 14.64 0.19
C TYR A 636 -18.49 15.19 1.61
N PRO A 637 -19.52 15.42 2.45
CA PRO A 637 -19.41 16.19 3.71
C PRO A 637 -18.54 15.54 4.79
N THR A 638 -18.18 14.27 4.65
CA THR A 638 -17.33 13.53 5.60
C THR A 638 -15.89 13.37 5.13
N GLU A 639 -15.62 13.58 3.84
CA GLU A 639 -14.30 13.36 3.24
C GLU A 639 -13.61 14.70 2.87
N VAL A 640 -14.42 15.69 2.46
CA VAL A 640 -13.99 17.06 2.17
C VAL A 640 -14.58 17.95 3.25
N VAL A 641 -13.90 18.03 4.39
CA VAL A 641 -14.32 18.81 5.56
C VAL A 641 -13.09 19.31 6.31
N ASP A 642 -13.16 20.54 6.79
CA ASP A 642 -12.12 21.13 7.63
C ASP A 642 -12.74 22.06 8.68
N PRO A 643 -12.56 21.79 9.98
CA PRO A 643 -12.86 22.75 11.04
C PRO A 643 -11.72 23.76 11.21
N SER A 644 -12.00 24.91 11.80
CA SER A 644 -10.97 25.81 12.34
C SER A 644 -10.08 25.05 13.33
N ASN A 645 -8.76 25.27 13.28
CA ASN A 645 -7.76 24.55 14.07
C ASN A 645 -7.92 24.71 15.59
N ALA A 646 -8.58 25.78 16.03
CA ALA A 646 -8.82 26.08 17.43
C ALA A 646 -10.07 26.94 17.61
N ASN A 647 -10.54 27.00 18.85
CA ASN A 647 -11.71 27.77 19.24
C ASN A 647 -11.41 29.27 19.14
N PHE A 648 -12.35 30.03 18.61
CA PHE A 648 -12.35 31.48 18.64
C PHE A 648 -13.54 31.98 19.48
N GLU A 649 -13.50 33.25 19.87
CA GLU A 649 -14.55 33.83 20.72
C GLU A 649 -15.52 34.65 19.86
N VAL A 650 -16.81 34.30 19.96
CA VAL A 650 -17.89 35.20 19.54
C VAL A 650 -18.49 35.78 20.82
N ARG A 651 -18.16 37.03 21.12
CA ARG A 651 -18.60 37.68 22.35
C ARG A 651 -19.97 38.30 22.16
N GLY A 652 -20.87 38.02 23.10
CA GLY A 652 -22.16 38.69 23.19
C GLY A 652 -22.02 40.16 23.56
N LYS A 653 -23.13 40.90 23.52
CA LYS A 653 -23.16 42.31 23.94
C LYS A 653 -24.32 42.55 24.90
N ILE A 654 -24.03 43.23 26.01
CA ILE A 654 -25.04 43.84 26.88
C ILE A 654 -25.07 45.34 26.56
N THR A 655 -26.26 45.94 26.52
CA THR A 655 -26.41 47.40 26.40
C THR A 655 -27.43 47.89 27.43
N ILE A 656 -27.02 48.76 28.36
CA ILE A 656 -27.91 49.35 29.36
C ILE A 656 -28.66 50.53 28.74
N ASN A 657 -30.00 50.45 28.76
CA ASN A 657 -30.92 51.43 28.18
C ASN A 657 -31.44 52.46 29.20
N ASP A 658 -31.46 52.14 30.50
CA ASP A 658 -31.92 53.03 31.60
C ASP A 658 -31.14 52.74 32.91
N PRO A 659 -30.52 53.74 33.58
CA PRO A 659 -30.50 55.17 33.27
C PRO A 659 -29.80 55.47 31.93
N PRO A 660 -30.44 56.23 31.03
CA PRO A 660 -29.91 56.44 29.68
C PRO A 660 -28.62 57.25 29.69
N PHE A 661 -27.81 57.06 28.66
CA PHE A 661 -26.57 57.81 28.43
C PHE A 661 -26.78 59.33 28.28
N GLU A 662 -27.98 59.79 27.87
CA GLU A 662 -28.18 61.18 27.39
C GLU A 662 -29.31 62.01 28.03
N SER A 663 -29.99 61.56 29.09
CA SER A 663 -31.03 62.40 29.73
C SER A 663 -31.05 62.39 31.25
N ASN A 664 -29.88 62.27 31.89
CA ASN A 664 -29.61 62.44 33.33
C ASN A 664 -30.87 62.58 34.22
N PRO A 665 -31.69 61.53 34.39
CA PRO A 665 -32.71 61.58 35.42
C PRO A 665 -31.94 61.34 36.72
N ASP A 666 -31.84 62.36 37.56
CA ASP A 666 -31.30 62.17 38.91
C ASP A 666 -32.18 61.10 39.61
N TRP A 667 -31.58 60.04 40.16
CA TRP A 667 -32.29 58.97 40.85
C TRP A 667 -32.37 59.29 42.35
N PRO A 668 -33.55 59.66 42.89
CA PRO A 668 -33.70 59.94 44.31
C PRO A 668 -33.59 58.66 45.13
N THR A 669 -32.87 58.74 46.25
CA THR A 669 -32.75 57.65 47.22
C THR A 669 -34.12 57.12 47.67
N GLY A 670 -34.29 55.82 47.84
CA GLY A 670 -35.54 55.25 48.39
C GLY A 670 -36.75 55.25 47.44
N TYR A 671 -36.60 55.68 46.18
CA TYR A 671 -37.66 55.56 45.18
C TYR A 671 -37.35 54.43 44.19
N LEU A 672 -38.37 53.63 43.88
CA LEU A 672 -38.26 52.57 42.89
C LEU A 672 -37.93 53.14 41.49
N ARG A 673 -36.94 52.55 40.84
CA ARG A 673 -36.52 52.81 39.45
C ARG A 673 -36.32 51.49 38.74
N ASN A 674 -36.38 51.50 37.42
CA ASN A 674 -36.11 50.31 36.61
C ASN A 674 -34.75 50.47 35.95
N ILE A 675 -33.88 49.50 36.16
CA ILE A 675 -32.67 49.33 35.37
C ILE A 675 -33.08 48.56 34.14
N LYS A 676 -32.75 49.06 32.94
CA LYS A 676 -33.12 48.41 31.68
C LYS A 676 -31.93 48.07 30.81
N TRP A 677 -31.95 46.94 30.13
CA TRP A 677 -30.87 46.53 29.22
C TRP A 677 -31.36 45.66 28.06
N THR A 678 -30.61 45.60 26.97
CA THR A 678 -30.76 44.59 25.90
C THR A 678 -29.58 43.63 25.91
N LEU A 679 -29.84 42.39 25.45
CA LEU A 679 -28.87 41.31 25.40
C LEU A 679 -28.79 40.72 23.99
N ASP A 680 -27.59 40.75 23.41
CA ASP A 680 -27.23 40.12 22.14
C ASP A 680 -26.30 38.93 22.42
N ALA A 681 -26.76 37.95 23.21
CA ALA A 681 -26.06 36.71 23.53
C ALA A 681 -27.06 35.60 23.89
N THR A 682 -26.60 34.34 24.01
CA THR A 682 -27.39 33.19 24.49
C THR A 682 -27.33 32.98 26.00
N THR A 683 -26.82 33.94 26.79
CA THR A 683 -26.74 33.78 28.24
C THR A 683 -28.10 33.70 28.90
N ALA A 684 -28.20 32.84 29.91
CA ALA A 684 -29.42 32.62 30.67
C ALA A 684 -29.63 33.66 31.76
N THR A 685 -28.57 34.28 32.31
CA THR A 685 -28.69 35.20 33.46
C THR A 685 -27.65 36.32 33.47
N VAL A 686 -27.97 37.42 34.17
CA VAL A 686 -27.05 38.54 34.41
C VAL A 686 -26.99 38.95 35.88
N ASP A 687 -25.85 39.45 36.31
CA ASP A 687 -25.64 40.11 37.60
C ASP A 687 -25.68 41.63 37.47
N ILE A 688 -26.40 42.28 38.36
CA ILE A 688 -26.59 43.73 38.37
C ILE A 688 -25.87 44.32 39.58
N HIS A 689 -25.04 45.34 39.34
CA HIS A 689 -24.25 46.02 40.35
C HIS A 689 -24.43 47.54 40.28
N TYR A 690 -24.21 48.23 41.39
CA TYR A 690 -24.08 49.68 41.43
C TYR A 690 -22.75 50.12 42.04
N SER A 691 -22.28 51.29 41.64
CA SER A 691 -21.11 51.96 42.19
C SER A 691 -21.51 53.35 42.67
N MET A 692 -20.93 53.80 43.79
CA MET A 692 -21.10 55.16 44.31
C MET A 692 -19.87 56.06 44.10
N ASP A 693 -18.78 55.54 43.53
CA ASP A 693 -17.47 56.18 43.50
C ASP A 693 -16.85 56.29 42.10
N GLY A 694 -17.68 56.34 41.05
CA GLY A 694 -17.22 56.48 39.66
C GLY A 694 -16.82 55.17 38.99
N GLY A 695 -17.08 54.03 39.63
CA GLY A 695 -16.77 52.69 39.14
C GLY A 695 -15.50 52.09 39.75
N ASN A 696 -15.00 52.67 40.86
CA ASN A 696 -13.84 52.11 41.57
C ASN A 696 -14.25 50.90 42.41
N ASN A 697 -15.45 50.91 42.99
CA ASN A 697 -16.03 49.78 43.72
C ASN A 697 -17.46 49.52 43.28
N PHE A 698 -17.78 48.26 43.01
CA PHE A 698 -19.13 47.82 42.66
C PHE A 698 -19.73 46.96 43.78
N THR A 699 -20.96 47.28 44.16
CA THR A 699 -21.77 46.51 45.10
C THR A 699 -22.87 45.78 44.33
N LEU A 700 -23.05 44.49 44.61
CA LEU A 700 -24.10 43.68 44.00
C LEU A 700 -25.49 44.22 44.39
N ILE A 701 -26.34 44.46 43.39
CA ILE A 701 -27.78 44.69 43.57
C ILE A 701 -28.49 43.34 43.62
N GLN A 702 -28.24 42.51 42.60
CA GLN A 702 -28.90 41.23 42.41
C GLN A 702 -28.02 40.34 41.54
N SER A 703 -27.93 39.05 41.88
CA SER A 703 -27.34 38.03 41.01
C SER A 703 -28.39 37.21 40.29
N ASP A 704 -27.97 36.51 39.22
CA ASP A 704 -28.72 35.49 38.50
C ASP A 704 -30.10 36.00 38.01
N VAL A 705 -30.15 37.24 37.52
CA VAL A 705 -31.38 37.79 36.94
C VAL A 705 -31.63 37.11 35.60
N ASP A 706 -32.72 36.34 35.52
CA ASP A 706 -33.14 35.63 34.32
C ASP A 706 -33.25 36.57 33.11
N ALA A 707 -32.48 36.24 32.07
CA ALA A 707 -32.44 36.96 30.80
C ALA A 707 -33.42 36.37 29.76
N ASP A 708 -33.97 35.17 29.98
CA ASP A 708 -34.78 34.42 28.99
C ASP A 708 -36.18 34.99 28.76
N ASN A 709 -36.67 35.91 29.61
CA ASN A 709 -37.97 36.59 29.38
C ASN A 709 -37.91 37.70 28.31
N LEU A 710 -36.82 37.79 27.55
CA LEU A 710 -36.55 38.86 26.59
C LEU A 710 -36.48 38.31 25.17
N THR A 711 -37.60 38.43 24.44
CA THR A 711 -37.54 38.42 22.97
C THR A 711 -36.71 39.60 22.48
N LEU A 712 -36.00 39.42 21.35
CA LEU A 712 -35.13 40.42 20.70
C LEU A 712 -35.74 41.83 20.74
N ASN A 713 -34.97 42.84 21.18
CA ASN A 713 -35.37 44.25 21.33
C ASN A 713 -36.46 44.56 22.37
N VAL A 714 -36.68 43.67 23.35
CA VAL A 714 -37.44 44.00 24.56
C VAL A 714 -36.45 44.23 25.70
N ASP A 715 -36.61 45.35 26.40
CA ASP A 715 -35.78 45.68 27.56
C ASP A 715 -35.92 44.61 28.66
N GLY A 716 -34.79 43.99 29.03
CA GLY A 716 -34.58 43.48 30.38
C GLY A 716 -34.92 44.56 31.36
N THR A 717 -35.66 44.25 32.42
CA THR A 717 -36.02 45.24 33.43
C THR A 717 -35.82 44.67 34.82
N TYR A 718 -35.09 45.39 35.67
CA TYR A 718 -34.95 45.06 37.08
C TYR A 718 -35.37 46.25 37.96
N PRO A 719 -36.37 46.06 38.85
CA PRO A 719 -36.79 47.09 39.78
C PRO A 719 -35.74 47.27 40.90
N TRP A 720 -35.12 48.45 40.97
CA TRP A 720 -34.14 48.81 42.00
C TRP A 720 -34.56 50.04 42.80
N THR A 721 -34.34 49.99 44.11
CA THR A 721 -34.52 51.14 45.00
C THR A 721 -33.14 51.59 45.49
N PRO A 722 -32.62 52.76 45.06
CA PRO A 722 -31.31 53.23 45.51
C PRO A 722 -31.24 53.36 47.04
N PRO A 723 -30.10 53.02 47.68
CA PRO A 723 -29.98 53.01 49.13
C PRO A 723 -30.39 54.33 49.79
N LEU A 724 -31.16 54.25 50.88
CA LEU A 724 -31.66 55.42 51.61
C LEU A 724 -30.56 56.26 52.27
N THR A 725 -29.36 55.73 52.50
CA THR A 725 -28.33 56.40 53.31
C THR A 725 -27.17 56.97 52.50
N GLN A 726 -27.21 56.90 51.17
CA GLN A 726 -26.05 57.24 50.33
C GLN A 726 -26.44 58.07 49.11
N THR A 727 -25.65 59.10 48.81
CA THR A 727 -25.82 59.96 47.63
C THR A 727 -24.51 60.05 46.88
N SER A 728 -24.56 60.16 45.56
CA SER A 728 -23.36 60.28 44.74
C SER A 728 -23.64 61.04 43.45
N ASN A 729 -22.66 61.85 43.02
CA ASN A 729 -22.65 62.45 41.69
C ASN A 729 -21.86 61.61 40.67
N LEU A 730 -21.36 60.44 41.10
CA LEU A 730 -20.50 59.53 40.34
C LEU A 730 -21.12 58.12 40.30
N ALA A 731 -22.45 58.01 40.41
CA ALA A 731 -23.11 56.72 40.44
C ALA A 731 -23.03 56.04 39.07
N LYS A 732 -22.85 54.72 39.05
CA LYS A 732 -22.85 53.88 37.84
C LYS A 732 -23.58 52.57 38.09
N ILE A 733 -24.26 52.05 37.08
CA ILE A 733 -24.80 50.69 37.06
C ILE A 733 -23.90 49.84 36.15
N LYS A 734 -23.61 48.62 36.56
CA LYS A 734 -22.95 47.59 35.75
C LYS A 734 -23.88 46.39 35.65
N VAL A 735 -24.12 45.94 34.43
CA VAL A 735 -24.80 44.67 34.15
C VAL A 735 -23.76 43.78 33.48
N ILE A 736 -23.57 42.58 34.03
CA ILE A 736 -22.55 41.61 33.58
C ILE A 736 -23.21 40.25 33.45
N ASP A 737 -22.85 39.50 32.42
CA ASP A 737 -23.25 38.10 32.29
C ASP A 737 -22.71 37.30 33.48
N SER A 738 -23.59 36.53 34.13
CA SER A 738 -23.23 35.79 35.35
C SER A 738 -22.16 34.73 35.10
N ASP A 739 -22.13 34.17 33.88
CA ASP A 739 -21.20 33.10 33.48
C ASP A 739 -20.02 33.63 32.66
N ASP A 740 -20.09 34.87 32.15
CA ASP A 740 -19.04 35.49 31.37
C ASP A 740 -18.71 36.94 31.77
N ALA A 741 -17.66 37.08 32.58
CA ALA A 741 -17.22 38.40 33.03
C ALA A 741 -16.74 39.35 31.92
N ASP A 742 -16.51 38.85 30.69
CA ASP A 742 -16.12 39.68 29.55
C ASP A 742 -17.34 40.30 28.81
N VAL A 743 -18.54 39.79 29.08
CA VAL A 743 -19.81 40.28 28.52
C VAL A 743 -20.47 41.18 29.55
N LEU A 744 -20.23 42.49 29.45
CA LEU A 744 -20.77 43.48 30.38
C LEU A 744 -21.04 44.82 29.71
N ASP A 745 -21.86 45.63 30.38
CA ASP A 745 -21.97 47.06 30.11
C ASP A 745 -22.00 47.87 31.41
N ILE A 746 -21.52 49.11 31.35
CA ILE A 746 -21.46 50.04 32.47
C ILE A 746 -22.01 51.38 32.00
N THR A 747 -23.00 51.91 32.72
CA THR A 747 -23.58 53.21 32.40
C THR A 747 -22.54 54.34 32.50
N ALA A 748 -22.82 55.45 31.82
CA ALA A 748 -22.22 56.73 32.19
C ALA A 748 -22.53 57.10 33.66
N THR A 749 -21.81 58.09 34.19
CA THR A 749 -22.11 58.59 35.54
C THR A 749 -23.47 59.28 35.57
N PHE A 750 -24.31 58.88 36.51
CA PHE A 750 -25.55 59.57 36.86
C PHE A 750 -25.53 59.97 38.33
N LYS A 751 -26.54 60.72 38.77
CA LYS A 751 -26.64 61.15 40.16
C LYS A 751 -27.63 60.30 40.94
N ILE A 752 -27.23 59.88 42.12
CA ILE A 752 -28.14 59.43 43.17
C ILE A 752 -28.26 60.58 44.17
N ILE A 753 -29.42 61.23 44.17
CA ILE A 753 -29.67 62.46 44.91
C ILE A 753 -30.45 62.19 46.21
N PRO A 754 -30.30 63.05 47.25
CA PRO A 754 -31.15 62.96 48.43
C PRO A 754 -32.63 63.03 48.05
N SER A 755 -33.47 62.37 48.82
CA SER A 755 -34.92 62.41 48.62
C SER A 755 -35.65 62.74 49.91
N LEU A 756 -36.71 63.52 49.81
CA LEU A 756 -37.53 63.90 50.94
C LEU A 756 -38.97 63.51 50.66
N ARG A 757 -39.51 62.60 51.47
CA ARG A 757 -40.91 62.18 51.41
C ARG A 757 -41.65 62.69 52.64
N MET A 758 -42.77 63.40 52.44
CA MET A 758 -43.68 63.74 53.53
C MET A 758 -44.42 62.47 53.99
N ILE A 759 -44.38 62.18 55.29
CA ILE A 759 -45.04 61.04 55.94
C ILE A 759 -46.01 61.48 57.05
N ALA A 760 -46.08 62.78 57.36
CA ALA A 760 -47.19 63.39 58.07
C ALA A 760 -47.22 64.91 57.79
N PRO A 761 -48.38 65.50 57.46
CA PRO A 761 -49.66 64.84 57.21
C PRO A 761 -49.62 64.06 55.87
N ASP A 762 -50.10 62.82 55.84
CA ASP A 762 -49.97 61.94 54.66
C ASP A 762 -51.28 61.21 54.27
N SER A 763 -52.29 61.20 55.14
CA SER A 763 -53.58 60.53 54.89
C SER A 763 -54.63 61.42 54.22
N GLY A 764 -54.39 62.74 54.14
CA GLY A 764 -55.31 63.71 53.54
C GLY A 764 -56.57 63.99 54.37
N ALA A 765 -56.68 63.38 55.56
CA ALA A 765 -57.77 63.55 56.52
C ALA A 765 -57.32 64.24 57.82
N GLU A 766 -56.04 64.60 57.94
CA GLU A 766 -55.49 65.31 59.09
C GLU A 766 -56.13 66.69 59.25
N VAL A 767 -56.68 66.94 60.43
CA VAL A 767 -57.26 68.24 60.80
C VAL A 767 -56.32 68.93 61.78
N TRP A 768 -55.54 69.89 61.31
CA TRP A 768 -54.67 70.71 62.16
C TRP A 768 -55.37 72.03 62.49
N ARG A 769 -55.55 72.32 63.78
CA ARG A 769 -56.20 73.56 64.24
C ARG A 769 -55.16 74.66 64.43
N VAL A 770 -55.55 75.90 64.15
CA VAL A 770 -54.70 77.08 64.38
C VAL A 770 -54.27 77.14 65.86
N ASN A 771 -52.99 77.38 66.11
CA ASN A 771 -52.32 77.41 67.43
C ASN A 771 -52.15 76.05 68.13
N ASP A 772 -52.42 74.94 67.45
CA ASP A 772 -52.07 73.63 67.99
C ASP A 772 -50.55 73.42 68.00
N THR A 773 -50.03 72.90 69.11
CA THR A 773 -48.59 72.71 69.35
C THR A 773 -48.16 71.25 69.36
N GLN A 774 -49.09 70.30 69.15
CA GLN A 774 -48.83 68.85 69.18
C GLN A 774 -48.83 68.17 67.80
N ASN A 775 -48.88 68.94 66.71
CA ASN A 775 -48.86 68.38 65.35
C ASN A 775 -47.44 68.31 64.80
N ASP A 776 -46.98 67.10 64.51
CA ASP A 776 -45.67 66.86 63.91
C ASP A 776 -45.77 66.85 62.38
N ILE A 777 -44.96 67.68 61.71
CA ILE A 777 -44.61 67.44 60.31
C ILE A 777 -43.50 66.41 60.31
N ARG A 778 -43.73 65.27 59.67
CA ARG A 778 -42.76 64.20 59.59
C ARG A 778 -42.37 63.98 58.14
N THR A 779 -41.08 63.94 57.91
CA THR A 779 -40.50 63.57 56.63
C THR A 779 -39.63 62.35 56.82
N LEU A 780 -39.67 61.45 55.84
CA LEU A 780 -38.68 60.41 55.68
C LEU A 780 -37.69 60.90 54.63
N GLY A 781 -36.47 61.21 55.09
CA GLY A 781 -35.38 61.63 54.22
C GLY A 781 -34.44 60.46 53.93
N GLY A 782 -33.97 60.38 52.68
CA GLY A 782 -32.82 59.58 52.31
C GLY A 782 -31.65 60.47 51.87
N GLY A 783 -30.41 60.04 52.16
CA GLY A 783 -29.15 60.74 51.88
C GLY A 783 -28.53 61.40 53.12
N THR A 784 -27.22 61.67 53.09
CA THR A 784 -26.43 62.08 54.26
C THR A 784 -26.55 63.55 54.67
N SER A 785 -27.29 64.40 53.96
CA SER A 785 -27.52 65.77 54.41
C SER A 785 -28.57 66.52 53.59
N PHE A 786 -29.65 66.96 54.23
CA PHE A 786 -30.33 68.19 53.84
C PHE A 786 -29.74 69.31 54.70
N THR A 787 -29.20 70.37 54.10
CA THR A 787 -28.65 71.51 54.87
C THR A 787 -29.76 72.40 55.41
N ASN A 788 -30.79 72.63 54.58
CA ASN A 788 -31.97 73.42 54.88
C ASN A 788 -33.17 72.75 54.23
N VAL A 789 -34.25 72.51 55.00
CA VAL A 789 -35.54 72.06 54.45
C VAL A 789 -36.57 73.18 54.63
N ASP A 790 -36.95 73.82 53.53
CA ASP A 790 -38.08 74.75 53.54
C ASP A 790 -39.39 73.97 53.39
N ILE A 791 -40.20 74.02 54.44
CA ILE A 791 -41.55 73.44 54.41
C ILE A 791 -42.53 74.55 54.08
N TYR A 792 -43.29 74.34 53.02
CA TYR A 792 -44.35 75.24 52.57
C TYR A 792 -45.70 74.58 52.75
N TYR A 793 -46.70 75.35 53.18
CA TYR A 793 -48.09 74.91 53.21
C TYR A 793 -48.99 75.94 52.51
N CYS A 794 -50.13 75.46 52.03
CA CYS A 794 -51.16 76.30 51.40
C CYS A 794 -52.54 75.88 51.91
N THR A 795 -53.41 76.86 52.13
CA THR A 795 -54.77 76.64 52.65
C THR A 795 -55.83 76.55 51.55
N ASN A 796 -55.47 76.75 50.27
CA ASN A 796 -56.36 76.63 49.12
C ASN A 796 -55.64 76.02 47.89
N ARG A 797 -56.32 75.20 47.09
CA ARG A 797 -55.73 74.39 45.99
C ARG A 797 -55.17 75.19 44.78
N SER A 798 -54.96 76.51 44.85
CA SER A 798 -54.63 77.31 43.65
C SER A 798 -53.78 78.58 43.86
N ALA A 799 -52.98 78.71 44.91
CA ALA A 799 -52.07 79.87 45.04
C ALA A 799 -50.75 79.54 45.75
N SER A 800 -49.73 80.33 45.41
CA SER A 800 -48.35 80.30 45.90
C SER A 800 -48.24 80.17 47.43
N PRO A 801 -47.20 79.51 47.93
CA PRO A 801 -47.10 79.13 49.34
C PRO A 801 -47.09 80.34 50.29
N ILE A 802 -47.80 80.20 51.43
CA ILE A 802 -48.20 81.32 52.31
C ILE A 802 -47.15 81.65 53.38
N ALA A 803 -46.30 80.69 53.75
CA ALA A 803 -45.18 80.91 54.67
C ALA A 803 -44.14 79.79 54.53
N SER A 804 -42.86 80.12 54.73
CA SER A 804 -41.78 79.15 54.91
C SER A 804 -41.25 79.20 56.33
N ARG A 805 -40.83 78.03 56.82
CA ARG A 805 -39.96 77.94 58.00
C ARG A 805 -38.76 77.12 57.57
N ASN A 806 -37.58 77.72 57.71
CA ASN A 806 -36.31 77.06 57.41
C ASN A 806 -35.99 76.14 58.59
N TYR A 807 -35.76 74.85 58.31
CA TYR A 807 -35.35 73.85 59.29
C TYR A 807 -33.97 73.29 58.97
#